data_AF-A0A937NJX9-F1
#
_entry.id   AF-A0A937NJX9-F1
#
_cell.length_a   1.000
_cell.length_b   1.000
_cell.length_c   1.000
_cell.angle_alpha   90.00
_cell.angle_beta   90.00
_cell.angle_gamma   90.00
#
_symmetry.space_group_name_H-M   'P 1'
#
loop_
_entity.id
_entity.type
_entity.pdbx_description
1 polymer ?
#
loop_
_entity_poly.entity_id
_entity_poly.type
_entity_poly.pdbx_seq_one_letter_code
_entity_poly.pdbx_strand_id
1 'polypeptide(L)'
;MKREDVRREDVRREDVRREDVVEAAGPLIELAIAEDIGPGDATSEAVLPAELELHARIVAKEAGVVAGLPVAEAIFSRVGPALRFTARVQDGAWVEPGDLVAEVVGPGWGMLAAERIALNFLQRLSGIATLTRAFVDGVADTDVTILDTRKTHPGYRVLEKYAVRMGGGQNHRMSLHDMMMVKDNHIDAAGGITAAVERACSAHPDLPIEVEVRTLDELREALGLDVNRIMLDNMGLDEMREAVRISAGRVKLEASGNVNLETVAAIAATGVDYISVGALTHSAPALDLSMKISNLQSPIPALKSQLGDSLVILGHHYQKDGVIQFADFRGDSLKLARDAAKCREAKYIVFCGVHFMAETAAILAQPGQTVLIPDREAGCPLAAMADLEDVERAWAQLGEVLDVESDVMPITYVNSATALKAFCGRHGGLVCTSSNAQAALTWALERRPRVLFFPDQHLGRNTAKRMGIPLAEMLLWNPSRPFGGHETAALQKARILLWRGFCSTHQRFLPEHVMAWREREPGIRVIVHPECMMEVADLADEAGSTAYIIRRVEESSPGAKWAIGTEFNLVNRLKEEHPEQFIVSLSPEPSYCRTMNLITPDKLARVLEGLGQGKVVNPVTVPPDVARDAQVALERMLEVSQ
;
A
#
# COMPACT_ATOMS: atom_id res chain seq x y z
N MET A 1 -51.10 0.51 50.97
CA MET A 1 -51.05 1.13 49.63
C MET A 1 -49.60 1.59 49.42
N LYS A 2 -48.73 0.67 48.98
CA LYS A 2 -47.30 0.92 48.76
C LYS A 2 -47.15 1.49 47.35
N ARG A 3 -46.67 2.72 47.20
CA ARG A 3 -46.21 3.25 45.91
C ARG A 3 -44.88 2.58 45.61
N GLU A 4 -44.82 1.83 44.52
CA GLU A 4 -43.59 1.33 43.92
C GLU A 4 -42.75 2.54 43.47
N ASP A 5 -41.61 2.72 44.11
CA ASP A 5 -40.65 3.78 43.81
C ASP A 5 -39.57 3.16 42.91
N VAL A 6 -39.94 2.95 41.64
CA VAL A 6 -38.97 2.68 40.57
C VAL A 6 -38.33 4.03 40.27
N ARG A 7 -37.17 4.30 40.88
CA ARG A 7 -36.35 5.45 40.50
C ARG A 7 -36.10 5.37 38.99
N ARG A 8 -36.45 6.44 38.29
CA ARG A 8 -36.32 6.64 36.84
C ARG A 8 -34.90 6.29 36.40
N GLU A 9 -34.72 5.08 35.85
CA GLU A 9 -33.48 4.66 35.21
C GLU A 9 -33.11 5.63 34.07
N ASP A 10 -31.80 5.76 33.83
CA ASP A 10 -31.15 6.57 32.81
C ASP A 10 -31.98 6.72 31.53
N VAL A 11 -31.99 7.96 31.02
CA VAL A 11 -32.51 8.41 29.71
C VAL A 11 -32.61 7.23 28.75
N ARG A 12 -33.84 6.90 28.30
CA ARG A 12 -34.14 5.83 27.35
C ARG A 12 -33.00 5.70 26.34
N ARG A 13 -32.27 4.58 26.41
CA ARG A 13 -31.27 4.17 25.41
C ARG A 13 -31.99 3.88 24.08
N GLU A 14 -32.52 4.90 23.42
CA GLU A 14 -32.92 4.78 22.02
C GLU A 14 -31.65 4.84 21.21
N ASP A 15 -31.09 3.65 21.00
CA ASP A 15 -29.89 3.49 20.24
C ASP A 15 -30.15 3.89 18.78
N VAL A 16 -29.44 4.91 18.26
CA VAL A 16 -29.45 5.21 16.81
C VAL A 16 -28.94 3.98 16.06
N ARG A 17 -29.84 3.27 15.38
CA ARG A 17 -29.53 2.06 14.63
C ARG A 17 -28.99 2.43 13.25
N ARG A 18 -28.39 1.44 12.58
CA ARG A 18 -27.91 1.55 11.19
C ARG A 18 -29.01 2.03 10.22
N GLU A 19 -30.26 1.60 10.44
CA GLU A 19 -31.41 2.01 9.64
C GLU A 19 -31.74 3.49 9.83
N ASP A 20 -31.70 3.95 11.09
CA ASP A 20 -32.06 5.32 11.47
C ASP A 20 -31.05 6.34 10.89
N VAL A 21 -29.77 5.98 10.78
CA VAL A 21 -28.75 6.86 10.17
C VAL A 21 -28.91 6.98 8.64
N VAL A 22 -29.31 5.91 7.96
CA VAL A 22 -29.56 5.94 6.50
C VAL A 22 -30.83 6.76 6.20
N GLU A 23 -31.90 6.57 6.97
CA GLU A 23 -33.13 7.35 6.84
C GLU A 23 -32.86 8.85 7.05
N ALA A 24 -32.15 9.20 8.13
CA ALA A 24 -31.80 10.59 8.42
C ALA A 24 -30.85 11.21 7.36
N ALA A 25 -30.02 10.39 6.72
CA ALA A 25 -29.13 10.84 5.65
C ALA A 25 -29.88 11.13 4.34
N GLY A 26 -31.03 10.49 4.08
CA GLY A 26 -31.77 10.59 2.82
C GLY A 26 -31.93 12.02 2.27
N PRO A 27 -32.51 12.97 3.03
CA PRO A 27 -32.65 14.36 2.57
C PRO A 27 -31.31 15.05 2.29
N LEU A 28 -30.26 14.72 3.03
CA LEU A 28 -28.92 15.27 2.83
C LEU A 28 -28.26 14.68 1.57
N ILE A 29 -28.49 13.40 1.29
CA ILE A 29 -28.03 12.72 0.07
C ILE A 29 -28.69 13.35 -1.15
N GLU A 30 -30.00 13.58 -1.12
CA GLU A 30 -30.71 14.24 -2.23
C GLU A 30 -30.19 15.67 -2.47
N LEU A 31 -29.95 16.42 -1.39
CA LEU A 31 -29.38 17.76 -1.48
C LEU A 31 -27.96 17.73 -2.08
N ALA A 32 -27.11 16.80 -1.63
CA ALA A 32 -25.74 16.67 -2.13
C ALA A 32 -25.70 16.21 -3.60
N ILE A 33 -26.58 15.30 -4.01
CA ILE A 33 -26.71 14.89 -5.42
C ILE A 33 -27.17 16.07 -6.29
N ALA A 34 -28.16 16.85 -5.82
CA ALA A 34 -28.64 18.02 -6.54
C ALA A 34 -27.56 19.12 -6.65
N GLU A 35 -26.73 19.28 -5.61
CA GLU A 35 -25.62 20.25 -5.57
C GLU A 35 -24.45 19.83 -6.48
N ASP A 36 -23.98 18.60 -6.36
CA ASP A 36 -22.71 18.14 -6.95
C ASP A 36 -22.89 17.58 -8.37
N ILE A 37 -23.99 16.85 -8.63
CA ILE A 37 -24.27 16.22 -9.94
C ILE A 37 -25.20 17.12 -10.77
N GLY A 38 -26.25 17.68 -10.16
CA GLY A 38 -27.18 18.59 -10.83
C GLY A 38 -27.71 18.02 -12.16
N PRO A 39 -27.43 18.67 -13.32
CA PRO A 39 -27.87 18.19 -14.63
C PRO A 39 -27.06 17.00 -15.20
N GLY A 40 -25.88 16.68 -14.66
CA GLY A 40 -25.01 15.60 -15.14
C GLY A 40 -23.51 15.84 -14.89
N ASP A 41 -22.69 14.82 -15.14
CA ASP A 41 -21.22 14.89 -15.04
C ASP A 41 -20.62 15.06 -16.44
N ALA A 42 -20.44 16.32 -16.83
CA ALA A 42 -19.92 16.70 -18.14
C ALA A 42 -18.52 16.11 -18.44
N THR A 43 -17.70 15.86 -17.42
CA THR A 43 -16.34 15.33 -17.63
C THR A 43 -16.43 13.86 -17.95
N SER A 44 -17.10 13.08 -17.09
CA SER A 44 -17.25 11.63 -17.31
C SER A 44 -18.01 11.31 -18.58
N GLU A 45 -19.05 12.10 -18.92
CA GLU A 45 -19.80 11.98 -20.17
C GLU A 45 -18.92 12.20 -21.42
N ALA A 46 -17.96 13.10 -21.34
CA ALA A 46 -17.10 13.43 -22.48
C ALA A 46 -15.94 12.43 -22.67
N VAL A 47 -15.46 11.80 -21.60
CA VAL A 47 -14.20 11.03 -21.62
C VAL A 47 -14.36 9.52 -21.40
N LEU A 48 -15.50 9.05 -20.89
CA LEU A 48 -15.72 7.63 -20.62
C LEU A 48 -16.66 6.99 -21.66
N PRO A 49 -16.33 5.78 -22.15
CA PRO A 49 -17.29 4.96 -22.88
C PRO A 49 -18.51 4.63 -22.02
N ALA A 50 -19.70 4.60 -22.62
CA ALA A 50 -20.97 4.34 -21.92
C ALA A 50 -21.01 2.95 -21.26
N GLU A 51 -20.31 1.98 -21.85
CA GLU A 51 -20.24 0.59 -21.39
C GLU A 51 -19.09 0.33 -20.41
N LEU A 52 -18.31 1.34 -20.03
CA LEU A 52 -17.16 1.16 -19.16
C LEU A 52 -17.58 0.75 -17.74
N GLU A 53 -17.17 -0.45 -17.32
CA GLU A 53 -17.24 -0.87 -15.92
C GLU A 53 -15.93 -0.60 -15.18
N LEU A 54 -16.05 0.00 -14.00
CA LEU A 54 -14.94 0.32 -13.11
C LEU A 54 -15.04 -0.48 -11.81
N HIS A 55 -13.88 -0.82 -11.25
CA HIS A 55 -13.72 -1.30 -9.89
C HIS A 55 -12.97 -0.24 -9.08
N ALA A 56 -13.64 0.28 -8.06
CA ALA A 56 -13.09 1.22 -7.10
C ALA A 56 -12.76 0.55 -5.77
N ARG A 57 -11.67 1.01 -5.16
CA ARG A 57 -11.23 0.68 -3.80
C ARG A 57 -11.12 1.96 -2.98
N ILE A 58 -11.88 2.06 -1.89
CA ILE A 58 -11.74 3.14 -0.90
C ILE A 58 -10.70 2.70 0.12
N VAL A 59 -9.63 3.47 0.26
CA VAL A 59 -8.47 3.17 1.11
C VAL A 59 -8.21 4.27 2.12
N ALA A 60 -7.80 3.89 3.32
CA ALA A 60 -7.38 4.83 4.36
C ALA A 60 -6.02 5.47 4.01
N LYS A 61 -5.90 6.78 4.24
CA LYS A 61 -4.64 7.53 4.07
C LYS A 61 -3.99 7.90 5.40
N GLU A 62 -4.77 7.89 6.46
CA GLU A 62 -4.34 8.10 7.82
C GLU A 62 -5.03 7.09 8.76
N ALA A 63 -4.49 6.92 9.95
CA ALA A 63 -5.05 6.00 10.95
C ALA A 63 -6.28 6.62 11.63
N GLY A 64 -7.28 5.80 11.92
CA GLY A 64 -8.47 6.25 12.64
C GLY A 64 -9.61 5.24 12.68
N VAL A 65 -10.78 5.71 13.13
CA VAL A 65 -12.00 4.90 13.25
C VAL A 65 -12.92 5.19 12.08
N VAL A 66 -13.36 4.14 11.38
CA VAL A 66 -14.31 4.25 10.26
C VAL A 66 -15.74 4.42 10.79
N ALA A 67 -16.47 5.38 10.25
CA ALA A 67 -17.91 5.53 10.48
C ALA A 67 -18.61 6.11 9.25
N GLY A 68 -19.83 5.65 8.95
CA GLY A 68 -20.66 6.14 7.85
C GLY A 68 -20.70 5.22 6.62
N LEU A 69 -20.20 3.99 6.70
CA LEU A 69 -20.29 3.01 5.60
C LEU A 69 -21.72 2.80 5.07
N PRO A 70 -22.78 2.72 5.90
CA PRO A 70 -24.16 2.58 5.43
C PRO A 70 -24.64 3.78 4.61
N VAL A 71 -24.16 4.98 4.96
CA VAL A 71 -24.50 6.22 4.25
C VAL A 71 -23.79 6.25 2.90
N ALA A 72 -22.51 5.86 2.84
CA ALA A 72 -21.76 5.74 1.60
C ALA A 72 -22.41 4.71 0.64
N GLU A 73 -22.80 3.54 1.17
CA GLU A 73 -23.55 2.52 0.43
C GLU A 73 -24.86 3.06 -0.17
N ALA A 74 -25.62 3.81 0.63
CA ALA A 74 -26.87 4.45 0.18
C ALA A 74 -26.63 5.48 -0.93
N ILE A 75 -25.55 6.27 -0.85
CA ILE A 75 -25.16 7.25 -1.88
C ILE A 75 -24.87 6.54 -3.20
N PHE A 76 -23.98 5.53 -3.21
CA PHE A 76 -23.67 4.78 -4.43
C PHE A 76 -24.92 4.13 -5.03
N SER A 77 -25.74 3.50 -4.20
CA SER A 77 -26.99 2.88 -4.64
C SER A 77 -27.98 3.89 -5.24
N ARG A 78 -28.01 5.11 -4.68
CA ARG A 78 -28.92 6.18 -5.10
C ARG A 78 -28.49 6.84 -6.40
N VAL A 79 -27.18 7.03 -6.62
CA VAL A 79 -26.62 7.59 -7.85
C VAL A 79 -26.67 6.59 -9.00
N GLY A 80 -26.36 5.32 -8.73
CA GLY A 80 -26.37 4.26 -9.73
C GLY A 80 -26.89 2.95 -9.17
N PRO A 81 -28.13 2.52 -9.50
CA PRO A 81 -28.71 1.26 -9.01
C PRO A 81 -27.92 0.00 -9.40
N ALA A 82 -27.05 0.10 -10.40
CA ALA A 82 -26.16 -0.99 -10.83
C ALA A 82 -24.82 -1.02 -10.09
N LEU A 83 -24.50 0.01 -9.29
CA LEU A 83 -23.28 0.06 -8.48
C LEU A 83 -23.44 -0.85 -7.27
N ARG A 84 -22.47 -1.75 -7.09
CA ARG A 84 -22.41 -2.70 -5.98
C ARG A 84 -21.35 -2.23 -5.01
N PHE A 85 -21.78 -1.79 -3.83
CA PHE A 85 -20.90 -1.43 -2.74
C PHE A 85 -20.63 -2.65 -1.84
N THR A 86 -19.41 -2.80 -1.35
CA THR A 86 -19.02 -3.85 -0.41
C THR A 86 -18.10 -3.27 0.64
N ALA A 87 -18.61 -3.14 1.86
CA ALA A 87 -17.78 -2.79 3.01
C ALA A 87 -16.77 -3.92 3.32
N ARG A 88 -15.51 -3.56 3.56
CA ARG A 88 -14.44 -4.50 3.94
C ARG A 88 -14.07 -4.42 5.41
N VAL A 89 -14.50 -3.35 6.08
CA VAL A 89 -14.49 -3.18 7.54
C VAL A 89 -15.91 -2.89 8.04
N GLN A 90 -16.08 -2.82 9.36
CA GLN A 90 -17.35 -2.42 9.99
C GLN A 90 -17.21 -1.01 10.57
N ASP A 91 -18.30 -0.26 10.66
CA ASP A 91 -18.29 1.02 11.39
C ASP A 91 -17.89 0.79 12.86
N GLY A 92 -17.02 1.64 13.38
CA GLY A 92 -16.36 1.49 14.68
C GLY A 92 -15.01 0.75 14.63
N ALA A 93 -14.63 0.17 13.49
CA ALA A 93 -13.32 -0.46 13.33
C ALA A 93 -12.19 0.58 13.19
N TRP A 94 -11.04 0.26 13.77
CA TRP A 94 -9.78 0.97 13.56
C TRP A 94 -9.13 0.55 12.24
N VAL A 95 -8.55 1.50 11.51
CA VAL A 95 -7.82 1.28 10.25
C VAL A 95 -6.49 2.03 10.25
N GLU A 96 -5.52 1.51 9.50
CA GLU A 96 -4.19 2.09 9.28
C GLU A 96 -4.01 2.56 7.82
N PRO A 97 -3.04 3.46 7.53
CA PRO A 97 -2.76 3.89 6.17
C PRO A 97 -2.52 2.72 5.20
N GLY A 98 -3.29 2.67 4.12
CA GLY A 98 -3.24 1.61 3.11
C GLY A 98 -4.30 0.53 3.27
N ASP A 99 -5.01 0.48 4.40
CA ASP A 99 -6.09 -0.48 4.60
C ASP A 99 -7.26 -0.24 3.65
N LEU A 100 -7.89 -1.36 3.25
CA LEU A 100 -9.05 -1.36 2.38
C LEU A 100 -10.34 -1.21 3.21
N VAL A 101 -11.03 -0.09 3.03
CA VAL A 101 -12.25 0.25 3.78
C VAL A 101 -13.49 -0.30 3.10
N ALA A 102 -13.60 -0.09 1.79
CA ALA A 102 -14.73 -0.56 0.98
C ALA A 102 -14.35 -0.71 -0.50
N GLU A 103 -15.18 -1.41 -1.25
CA GLU A 103 -15.08 -1.57 -2.69
C GLU A 103 -16.39 -1.22 -3.38
N VAL A 104 -16.30 -0.72 -4.61
CA VAL A 104 -17.45 -0.42 -5.45
C VAL A 104 -17.20 -0.97 -6.85
N VAL A 105 -18.19 -1.64 -7.41
CA VAL A 105 -18.12 -2.24 -8.76
C VAL A 105 -19.35 -1.82 -9.56
N GLY A 106 -19.16 -1.38 -10.80
CA GLY A 106 -20.26 -1.12 -11.73
C GLY A 106 -19.94 -0.03 -12.75
N PRO A 107 -20.98 0.63 -13.32
CA PRO A 107 -20.80 1.62 -14.37
C PRO A 107 -19.91 2.80 -13.96
N GLY A 108 -18.90 3.11 -14.78
CA GLY A 108 -17.87 4.09 -14.45
C GLY A 108 -18.40 5.51 -14.23
N TRP A 109 -19.37 5.94 -15.04
CA TRP A 109 -20.01 7.25 -14.90
C TRP A 109 -20.65 7.43 -13.52
N GLY A 110 -21.52 6.51 -13.11
CA GLY A 110 -22.22 6.61 -11.82
C GLY A 110 -21.26 6.48 -10.64
N MET A 111 -20.19 5.70 -10.80
CA MET A 111 -19.15 5.55 -9.79
C MET A 111 -18.41 6.85 -9.52
N LEU A 112 -17.96 7.55 -10.58
CA LEU A 112 -17.22 8.81 -10.43
C LEU A 112 -18.12 9.95 -9.96
N ALA A 113 -19.35 10.02 -10.47
CA ALA A 113 -20.33 11.01 -10.02
C ALA A 113 -20.65 10.88 -8.51
N ALA A 114 -20.66 9.66 -7.97
CA ALA A 114 -20.91 9.43 -6.55
C ALA A 114 -19.67 9.66 -5.65
N GLU A 115 -18.46 9.69 -6.21
CA GLU A 115 -17.21 9.61 -5.46
C GLU A 115 -17.12 10.68 -4.38
N ARG A 116 -17.25 11.95 -4.77
CA ARG A 116 -16.99 13.08 -3.86
C ARG A 116 -18.03 13.16 -2.76
N ILE A 117 -19.29 12.93 -3.10
CA ILE A 117 -20.39 12.88 -2.15
C ILE A 117 -20.12 11.77 -1.12
N ALA A 118 -19.85 10.54 -1.56
CA ALA A 118 -19.61 9.41 -0.67
C ALA A 118 -18.39 9.63 0.25
N LEU A 119 -17.27 10.12 -0.30
CA LEU A 119 -16.07 10.40 0.48
C LEU A 119 -16.32 11.52 1.50
N ASN A 120 -16.98 12.62 1.14
CA ASN A 120 -17.21 13.73 2.07
C ASN A 120 -18.01 13.29 3.31
N PHE A 121 -19.06 12.47 3.14
CA PHE A 121 -19.80 11.90 4.27
C PHE A 121 -18.93 10.95 5.09
N LEU A 122 -18.27 9.99 4.43
CA LEU A 122 -17.49 8.95 5.11
C LEU A 122 -16.31 9.54 5.89
N GLN A 123 -15.56 10.48 5.29
CA GLN A 123 -14.42 11.14 5.92
C GLN A 123 -14.85 11.99 7.12
N ARG A 124 -15.94 12.76 7.00
CA ARG A 124 -16.46 13.59 8.10
C ARG A 124 -16.88 12.74 9.29
N LEU A 125 -17.67 11.69 9.06
CA LEU A 125 -18.17 10.83 10.12
C LEU A 125 -17.04 10.01 10.76
N SER A 126 -16.13 9.48 9.94
CA SER A 126 -14.94 8.78 10.45
C SER A 126 -14.03 9.72 11.28
N GLY A 127 -13.92 11.00 10.89
CA GLY A 127 -13.23 12.02 11.67
C GLY A 127 -13.80 12.24 13.07
N ILE A 128 -15.13 12.33 13.18
CA ILE A 128 -15.84 12.43 14.47
C ILE A 128 -15.63 11.18 15.33
N ALA A 129 -15.73 9.98 14.73
CA ALA A 129 -15.49 8.73 15.42
C ALA A 129 -14.05 8.64 15.93
N THR A 130 -13.09 9.06 15.12
CA THR A 130 -11.65 9.08 15.45
C THR A 130 -11.36 10.02 16.61
N LEU A 131 -11.87 11.26 16.56
CA LEU A 131 -11.69 12.21 17.65
C LEU A 131 -12.35 11.70 18.94
N THR A 132 -13.57 11.15 18.85
CA THR A 132 -14.23 10.56 20.01
C THR A 132 -13.41 9.42 20.62
N ARG A 133 -12.84 8.54 19.80
CA ARG A 133 -11.96 7.46 20.25
C ARG A 133 -10.78 7.99 21.06
N ALA A 134 -10.14 9.06 20.58
CA ALA A 134 -9.04 9.69 21.32
C ALA A 134 -9.44 10.21 22.72
N PHE A 135 -10.64 10.77 22.87
CA PHE A 135 -11.17 11.17 24.18
C PHE A 135 -11.49 9.98 25.09
N VAL A 136 -12.11 8.93 24.53
CA VAL A 136 -12.44 7.69 25.25
C VAL A 136 -11.18 7.00 25.75
N ASP A 137 -10.16 6.88 24.90
CA ASP A 137 -8.89 6.26 25.25
C ASP A 137 -8.14 7.10 26.31
N GLY A 138 -8.25 8.44 26.25
CA GLY A 138 -7.69 9.36 27.24
C GLY A 138 -8.28 9.25 28.64
N VAL A 139 -9.40 8.54 28.81
CA VAL A 139 -10.07 8.32 30.11
C VAL A 139 -10.26 6.84 30.45
N ALA A 140 -9.61 5.92 29.74
CA ALA A 140 -9.83 4.48 29.83
C ALA A 140 -9.57 3.88 31.23
N ASP A 141 -8.76 4.53 32.06
CA ASP A 141 -8.46 4.12 33.44
C ASP A 141 -9.51 4.61 34.46
N THR A 142 -10.63 5.15 34.01
CA THR A 142 -11.69 5.72 34.86
C THR A 142 -13.08 5.21 34.44
N ASP A 143 -14.07 5.36 35.32
CA ASP A 143 -15.46 4.98 35.03
C ASP A 143 -16.25 6.08 34.29
N VAL A 144 -15.59 7.17 33.87
CA VAL A 144 -16.26 8.32 33.25
C VAL A 144 -16.74 7.98 31.83
N THR A 145 -17.89 8.53 31.45
CA THR A 145 -18.41 8.41 30.09
C THR A 145 -18.25 9.72 29.33
N ILE A 146 -17.64 9.66 28.14
CA ILE A 146 -17.57 10.79 27.21
C ILE A 146 -18.92 10.96 26.50
N LEU A 147 -19.45 12.18 26.55
CA LEU A 147 -20.71 12.56 25.92
C LEU A 147 -20.50 13.56 24.78
N ASP A 148 -21.30 13.40 23.73
CA ASP A 148 -21.48 14.44 22.72
C ASP A 148 -22.31 15.62 23.23
N THR A 149 -22.59 16.58 22.35
CA THR A 149 -23.54 17.66 22.64
C THR A 149 -24.54 17.84 21.50
N ARG A 150 -25.37 18.88 21.58
CA ARG A 150 -26.24 19.31 20.47
C ARG A 150 -25.60 20.32 19.52
N LYS A 151 -24.31 20.63 19.70
CA LYS A 151 -23.52 21.48 18.79
C LYS A 151 -23.13 20.69 17.54
N THR A 152 -24.14 20.35 16.74
CA THR A 152 -24.01 19.57 15.51
C THR A 152 -24.24 20.46 14.30
N HIS A 153 -23.81 20.02 13.12
CA HIS A 153 -24.21 20.71 11.89
C HIS A 153 -25.74 20.62 11.73
N PRO A 154 -26.40 21.70 11.24
CA PRO A 154 -27.83 21.65 10.94
C PRO A 154 -28.16 20.49 10.00
N GLY A 155 -29.19 19.69 10.30
CA GLY A 155 -29.58 18.49 9.53
C GLY A 155 -28.75 17.22 9.82
N TYR A 156 -27.50 17.35 10.25
CA TYR A 156 -26.56 16.22 10.41
C TYR A 156 -26.61 15.51 11.76
N ARG A 157 -27.48 15.94 12.68
CA ARG A 157 -27.44 15.54 14.09
C ARG A 157 -27.43 14.03 14.30
N VAL A 158 -28.29 13.29 13.60
CA VAL A 158 -28.35 11.82 13.73
C VAL A 158 -27.03 11.18 13.28
N LEU A 159 -26.48 11.64 12.16
CA LEU A 159 -25.24 11.10 11.57
C LEU A 159 -24.02 11.39 12.46
N GLU A 160 -23.87 12.62 12.94
CA GLU A 160 -22.72 13.00 13.77
C GLU A 160 -22.75 12.30 15.13
N LYS A 161 -23.93 12.16 15.74
CA LYS A 161 -24.09 11.43 16.99
C LYS A 161 -23.90 9.91 16.80
N TYR A 162 -24.33 9.37 15.66
CA TYR A 162 -23.98 8.00 15.27
C TYR A 162 -22.46 7.81 15.21
N ALA A 163 -21.72 8.75 14.60
CA ALA A 163 -20.27 8.70 14.53
C ALA A 163 -19.58 8.76 15.90
N VAL A 164 -20.08 9.59 16.84
CA VAL A 164 -19.59 9.60 18.23
C VAL A 164 -19.66 8.21 18.84
N ARG A 165 -20.78 7.51 18.64
CA ARG A 165 -20.93 6.15 19.15
C ARG A 165 -19.96 5.15 18.54
N MET A 166 -19.68 5.27 17.24
CA MET A 166 -18.67 4.42 16.59
C MET A 166 -17.27 4.65 17.18
N GLY A 167 -16.99 5.87 17.65
CA GLY A 167 -15.80 6.20 18.43
C GLY A 167 -15.81 5.72 19.88
N GLY A 168 -16.93 5.19 20.40
CA GLY A 168 -17.07 4.69 21.77
C GLY A 168 -17.67 5.69 22.77
N GLY A 169 -18.04 6.90 22.35
CA GLY A 169 -18.76 7.86 23.19
C GLY A 169 -20.25 7.54 23.30
N GLN A 170 -20.97 8.31 24.12
CA GLN A 170 -22.43 8.21 24.25
C GLN A 170 -23.14 9.53 23.91
N ASN A 171 -24.41 9.43 23.53
CA ASN A 171 -25.20 10.61 23.19
C ASN A 171 -25.76 11.25 24.47
N HIS A 172 -25.57 12.57 24.64
CA HIS A 172 -26.14 13.32 25.77
C HIS A 172 -27.66 13.41 25.67
N ARG A 173 -28.16 14.08 24.64
CA ARG A 173 -29.57 14.08 24.21
C ARG A 173 -29.70 14.34 22.72
N MET A 174 -30.77 13.85 22.09
CA MET A 174 -30.99 14.06 20.66
C MET A 174 -31.59 15.44 20.35
N SER A 175 -32.53 15.94 21.14
CA SER A 175 -33.26 17.17 20.85
C SER A 175 -33.63 17.98 22.10
N LEU A 176 -34.50 19.00 21.98
CA LEU A 176 -35.05 19.74 23.12
C LEU A 176 -36.16 18.98 23.84
N HIS A 177 -36.82 18.02 23.19
CA HIS A 177 -38.01 17.34 23.73
C HIS A 177 -37.69 16.04 24.46
N ASP A 178 -36.47 15.50 24.32
CA ASP A 178 -36.08 14.21 24.90
C ASP A 178 -35.62 14.32 26.36
N MET A 179 -35.09 15.48 26.75
CA MET A 179 -34.60 15.77 28.09
C MET A 179 -34.62 17.28 28.34
N MET A 180 -35.15 17.68 29.51
CA MET A 180 -35.11 19.06 29.96
C MET A 180 -33.71 19.42 30.46
N MET A 181 -33.18 20.55 30.03
CA MET A 181 -31.88 21.06 30.47
C MET A 181 -32.04 22.50 30.93
N VAL A 182 -31.98 22.71 32.24
CA VAL A 182 -32.10 24.00 32.89
C VAL A 182 -30.71 24.63 32.94
N LYS A 183 -30.48 25.62 32.07
CA LYS A 183 -29.20 26.34 31.94
C LYS A 183 -29.21 27.61 32.79
N ASP A 184 -28.04 28.21 32.95
CA ASP A 184 -27.85 29.53 33.57
C ASP A 184 -28.93 30.57 33.20
N ASN A 185 -29.20 30.73 31.91
CA ASN A 185 -30.17 31.69 31.39
C ASN A 185 -31.62 31.35 31.79
N HIS A 186 -31.94 30.06 31.91
CA HIS A 186 -33.25 29.61 32.38
C HIS A 186 -33.40 29.87 33.89
N ILE A 187 -32.34 29.63 34.66
CA ILE A 187 -32.28 29.86 36.11
C ILE A 187 -32.48 31.35 36.40
N ASP A 188 -31.72 32.21 35.73
CA ASP A 188 -31.77 33.66 35.90
C ASP A 188 -33.16 34.20 35.50
N ALA A 189 -33.75 33.69 34.41
CA ALA A 189 -35.10 34.08 33.97
C ALA A 189 -36.22 33.57 34.90
N ALA A 190 -36.03 32.41 35.53
CA ALA A 190 -37.01 31.82 36.44
C ALA A 190 -36.95 32.42 37.86
N GLY A 191 -35.85 33.11 38.20
CA GLY A 191 -35.61 33.71 39.51
C GLY A 191 -34.91 32.79 40.51
N GLY A 192 -34.19 31.76 40.05
CA GLY A 192 -33.42 30.82 40.88
C GLY A 192 -33.57 29.36 40.46
N ILE A 193 -32.69 28.50 40.97
CA ILE A 193 -32.60 27.08 40.58
C ILE A 193 -33.87 26.33 41.01
N THR A 194 -34.24 26.47 42.29
CA THR A 194 -35.45 25.84 42.84
C THR A 194 -36.69 26.16 42.00
N ALA A 195 -36.93 27.44 41.70
CA ALA A 195 -38.09 27.87 40.93
C ALA A 195 -38.07 27.33 39.49
N ALA A 196 -36.90 27.25 38.86
CA ALA A 196 -36.76 26.71 37.51
C ALA A 196 -37.08 25.20 37.45
N VAL A 197 -36.48 24.42 38.36
CA VAL A 197 -36.62 22.97 38.40
C VAL A 197 -38.04 22.56 38.78
N GLU A 198 -38.64 23.16 39.80
CA GLU A 198 -40.02 22.83 40.21
C GLU A 198 -41.03 23.10 39.09
N ARG A 199 -40.88 24.22 38.37
CA ARG A 199 -41.73 24.53 37.20
C ARG A 199 -41.54 23.52 36.08
N ALA A 200 -40.30 23.15 35.79
CA ALA A 200 -39.97 22.17 34.76
C ALA A 200 -40.57 20.79 35.09
N CYS A 201 -40.34 20.29 36.29
CA CYS A 201 -40.88 19.00 36.75
C CYS A 201 -42.42 18.99 36.82
N SER A 202 -43.05 20.13 37.16
CA SER A 202 -44.51 20.24 37.14
C SER A 202 -45.09 20.24 35.73
N ALA A 203 -44.39 20.85 34.76
CA ALA A 203 -44.88 20.97 33.38
C ALA A 203 -44.66 19.68 32.57
N HIS A 204 -43.53 19.00 32.78
CA HIS A 204 -43.16 17.78 32.07
C HIS A 204 -42.64 16.72 33.05
N PRO A 205 -43.54 16.10 33.84
CA PRO A 205 -43.14 15.20 34.91
C PRO A 205 -42.39 13.96 34.39
N ASP A 206 -42.65 13.50 33.17
CA ASP A 206 -42.10 12.25 32.64
C ASP A 206 -40.76 12.42 31.90
N LEU A 207 -40.28 13.65 31.72
CA LEU A 207 -39.00 13.92 31.06
C LEU A 207 -37.87 13.97 32.09
N PRO A 208 -36.71 13.34 31.80
CA PRO A 208 -35.52 13.53 32.61
C PRO A 208 -35.11 15.01 32.63
N ILE A 209 -34.57 15.45 33.76
CA ILE A 209 -34.11 16.83 33.94
C ILE A 209 -32.64 16.88 34.37
N GLU A 210 -31.90 17.74 33.68
CA GLU A 210 -30.55 18.14 34.02
C GLU A 210 -30.52 19.63 34.37
N VAL A 211 -29.73 20.01 35.37
CA VAL A 211 -29.54 21.41 35.76
C VAL A 211 -28.06 21.78 35.78
N GLU A 212 -27.72 22.93 35.18
CA GLU A 212 -26.39 23.52 35.24
C GLU A 212 -26.19 24.30 36.54
N VAL A 213 -25.04 24.12 37.17
CA VAL A 213 -24.61 24.86 38.35
C VAL A 213 -23.23 25.47 38.12
N ARG A 214 -23.05 26.69 38.61
CA ARG A 214 -21.81 27.50 38.49
C ARG A 214 -20.99 27.51 39.76
N THR A 215 -21.60 27.22 40.91
CA THR A 215 -20.94 27.24 42.23
C THR A 215 -21.31 26.03 43.09
N LEU A 216 -20.50 25.75 44.11
CA LEU A 216 -20.80 24.70 45.09
C LEU A 216 -22.06 24.97 45.92
N ASP A 217 -22.48 26.22 46.06
CA ASP A 217 -23.73 26.57 46.75
C ASP A 217 -24.95 26.28 45.88
N GLU A 218 -24.88 26.62 44.58
CA GLU A 218 -25.88 26.22 43.59
C GLU A 218 -25.99 24.68 43.48
N LEU A 219 -24.86 23.96 43.57
CA LEU A 219 -24.86 22.49 43.65
C LEU A 219 -25.62 21.98 44.89
N ARG A 220 -25.39 22.59 46.07
CA ARG A 220 -26.09 22.20 47.31
C ARG A 220 -27.60 22.44 47.21
N GLU A 221 -28.00 23.53 46.57
CA GLU A 221 -29.41 23.81 46.27
C GLU A 221 -30.00 22.75 45.35
N ALA A 222 -29.34 22.46 44.22
CA ALA A 222 -29.79 21.48 43.23
C ALA A 222 -29.90 20.06 43.79
N LEU A 223 -29.00 19.65 44.70
CA LEU A 223 -29.04 18.35 45.37
C LEU A 223 -30.26 18.16 46.30
N GLY A 224 -30.96 19.23 46.64
CA GLY A 224 -32.23 19.18 47.38
C GLY A 224 -33.46 18.97 46.51
N LEU A 225 -33.31 18.95 45.17
CA LEU A 225 -34.40 18.93 44.21
C LEU A 225 -34.47 17.59 43.47
N ASP A 226 -35.61 17.33 42.83
CA ASP A 226 -35.84 16.11 42.03
C ASP A 226 -35.22 16.27 40.63
N VAL A 227 -33.90 16.10 40.55
CA VAL A 227 -33.12 16.17 39.30
C VAL A 227 -32.39 14.86 38.99
N ASN A 228 -32.28 14.52 37.70
CA ASN A 228 -31.62 13.29 37.27
C ASN A 228 -30.10 13.46 37.13
N ARG A 229 -29.66 14.65 36.76
CA ARG A 229 -28.25 14.97 36.51
C ARG A 229 -27.94 16.42 36.86
N ILE A 230 -26.74 16.69 37.35
CA ILE A 230 -26.24 18.05 37.60
C ILE A 230 -24.98 18.27 36.78
N MET A 231 -24.97 19.33 35.97
CA MET A 231 -23.83 19.74 35.16
C MET A 231 -23.02 20.81 35.90
N LEU A 232 -21.74 20.53 36.11
CA LEU A 232 -20.74 21.44 36.67
C LEU A 232 -20.17 22.29 35.51
N ASP A 233 -20.70 23.51 35.31
CA ASP A 233 -20.31 24.35 34.19
C ASP A 233 -19.07 25.20 34.54
N ASN A 234 -17.98 25.00 33.77
CA ASN A 234 -16.73 25.77 33.87
C ASN A 234 -16.07 25.80 35.27
N MET A 235 -16.37 24.83 36.14
CA MET A 235 -15.72 24.69 37.46
C MET A 235 -14.26 24.26 37.34
N GLY A 236 -13.41 24.68 38.28
CA GLY A 236 -12.02 24.20 38.37
C GLY A 236 -11.92 22.76 38.89
N LEU A 237 -10.76 22.11 38.70
CA LEU A 237 -10.55 20.71 39.14
C LEU A 237 -10.78 20.50 40.64
N ASP A 238 -10.37 21.45 41.48
CA ASP A 238 -10.55 21.36 42.94
C ASP A 238 -12.02 21.51 43.33
N GLU A 239 -12.75 22.40 42.65
CA GLU A 239 -14.20 22.56 42.84
C GLU A 239 -14.96 21.31 42.38
N MET A 240 -14.57 20.70 41.26
CA MET A 240 -15.16 19.44 40.78
C MET A 240 -14.93 18.29 41.77
N ARG A 241 -13.73 18.14 42.34
CA ARG A 241 -13.47 17.12 43.39
C ARG A 241 -14.33 17.36 44.62
N GLU A 242 -14.48 18.61 45.02
CA GLU A 242 -15.33 18.97 46.14
C GLU A 242 -16.82 18.72 45.82
N ALA A 243 -17.26 19.00 44.60
CA ALA A 243 -18.61 18.72 44.12
C ALA A 243 -18.93 17.22 44.16
N VAL A 244 -18.00 16.38 43.70
CA VAL A 244 -18.11 14.90 43.78
C VAL A 244 -18.24 14.45 45.24
N ARG A 245 -17.42 15.02 46.15
CA ARG A 245 -17.49 14.74 47.59
C ARG A 245 -18.83 15.16 48.21
N ILE A 246 -19.36 16.34 47.85
CA ILE A 246 -20.65 16.86 48.35
C ILE A 246 -21.84 16.04 47.81
N SER A 247 -21.80 15.67 46.53
CA SER A 247 -22.85 14.86 45.90
C SER A 247 -22.91 13.47 46.53
N ALA A 248 -21.76 12.87 46.83
CA ALA A 248 -21.63 11.54 47.45
C ALA A 248 -22.46 10.47 46.70
N GLY A 249 -22.51 10.57 45.36
CA GLY A 249 -23.24 9.66 44.48
C GLY A 249 -24.77 9.79 44.54
N ARG A 250 -25.33 10.83 45.17
CA ARG A 250 -26.79 11.05 45.24
C ARG A 250 -27.41 11.34 43.88
N VAL A 251 -26.69 12.08 43.03
CA VAL A 251 -27.08 12.46 41.67
C VAL A 251 -25.84 12.35 40.77
N LYS A 252 -26.05 11.95 39.51
CA LYS A 252 -24.99 11.87 38.51
C LYS A 252 -24.44 13.25 38.18
N LEU A 253 -23.11 13.37 38.15
CA LEU A 253 -22.43 14.63 37.85
C LEU A 253 -21.83 14.61 36.45
N GLU A 254 -22.02 15.71 35.73
CA GLU A 254 -21.46 15.92 34.41
C GLU A 254 -20.54 17.14 34.41
N ALA A 255 -19.33 17.02 33.86
CA ALA A 255 -18.44 18.16 33.65
C ALA A 255 -18.59 18.72 32.24
N SER A 256 -18.63 20.05 32.12
CA SER A 256 -18.70 20.78 30.85
C SER A 256 -17.87 22.06 30.90
N GLY A 257 -17.38 22.49 29.75
CA GLY A 257 -16.58 23.70 29.58
C GLY A 257 -15.07 23.45 29.48
N ASN A 258 -14.43 24.05 28.47
CA ASN A 258 -12.98 23.97 28.21
C ASN A 258 -12.37 22.55 28.16
N VAL A 259 -13.18 21.54 27.80
CA VAL A 259 -12.72 20.16 27.64
C VAL A 259 -11.95 19.98 26.33
N ASN A 260 -10.73 19.46 26.42
CA ASN A 260 -9.89 19.09 25.29
C ASN A 260 -9.04 17.84 25.64
N LEU A 261 -8.25 17.33 24.69
CA LEU A 261 -7.45 16.12 24.90
C LEU A 261 -6.36 16.28 25.99
N GLU A 262 -5.91 17.50 26.29
CA GLU A 262 -4.95 17.76 27.36
C GLU A 262 -5.61 17.80 28.75
N THR A 263 -6.88 18.22 28.83
CA THR A 263 -7.59 18.43 30.10
C THR A 263 -8.47 17.25 30.51
N VAL A 264 -8.97 16.45 29.55
CA VAL A 264 -9.98 15.41 29.80
C VAL A 264 -9.58 14.40 30.87
N ALA A 265 -8.33 13.94 30.87
CA ALA A 265 -7.85 12.95 31.85
C ALA A 265 -7.88 13.49 33.28
N ALA A 266 -7.51 14.76 33.47
CA ALA A 266 -7.53 15.41 34.79
C ALA A 266 -8.96 15.64 35.29
N ILE A 267 -9.89 15.97 34.37
CA ILE A 267 -11.32 16.10 34.66
C ILE A 267 -11.90 14.73 35.05
N ALA A 268 -11.60 13.68 34.29
CA ALA A 268 -12.03 12.32 34.60
C ALA A 268 -11.58 11.86 35.99
N ALA A 269 -10.34 12.17 36.35
CA ALA A 269 -9.76 11.85 37.66
C ALA A 269 -10.43 12.57 38.85
N THR A 270 -11.30 13.56 38.63
CA THR A 270 -12.08 14.15 39.73
C THR A 270 -13.19 13.22 40.23
N GLY A 271 -13.58 12.22 39.44
CA GLY A 271 -14.64 11.26 39.77
C GLY A 271 -16.05 11.71 39.35
N VAL A 272 -16.17 12.59 38.35
CA VAL A 272 -17.45 12.86 37.70
C VAL A 272 -17.90 11.65 36.88
N ASP A 273 -19.21 11.51 36.65
CA ASP A 273 -19.76 10.38 35.90
C ASP A 273 -19.70 10.59 34.38
N TYR A 274 -19.84 11.85 33.94
CA TYR A 274 -19.93 12.22 32.53
C TYR A 274 -19.04 13.42 32.21
N ILE A 275 -18.53 13.48 30.98
CA ILE A 275 -17.84 14.68 30.43
C ILE A 275 -18.43 15.00 29.06
N SER A 276 -19.02 16.18 28.93
CA SER A 276 -19.59 16.67 27.67
C SER A 276 -18.55 17.39 26.82
N VAL A 277 -18.35 16.91 25.59
CA VAL A 277 -17.34 17.44 24.66
C VAL A 277 -18.01 17.95 23.39
N GLY A 278 -18.15 19.28 23.30
CA GLY A 278 -18.75 19.93 22.11
C GLY A 278 -17.94 19.71 20.83
N ALA A 279 -16.61 19.72 20.96
CA ALA A 279 -15.69 19.66 19.82
C ALA A 279 -15.81 18.38 18.99
N LEU A 280 -16.36 17.30 19.56
CA LEU A 280 -16.53 16.01 18.87
C LEU A 280 -17.30 16.16 17.56
N THR A 281 -18.35 16.98 17.52
CA THR A 281 -19.25 17.06 16.36
C THR A 281 -19.00 18.28 15.47
N HIS A 282 -18.71 19.45 16.06
CA HIS A 282 -18.51 20.67 15.27
C HIS A 282 -17.05 20.96 14.87
N SER A 283 -16.07 20.28 15.49
CA SER A 283 -14.63 20.59 15.29
C SER A 283 -13.77 19.40 14.91
N ALA A 284 -14.32 18.19 14.77
CA ALA A 284 -13.53 17.04 14.35
C ALA A 284 -12.92 17.24 12.95
N PRO A 285 -11.61 17.01 12.77
CA PRO A 285 -11.00 16.95 11.45
C PRO A 285 -11.56 15.75 10.67
N ALA A 286 -11.69 15.88 9.36
CA ALA A 286 -12.12 14.78 8.50
C ALA A 286 -11.00 13.73 8.40
N LEU A 287 -11.36 12.44 8.46
CA LEU A 287 -10.41 11.36 8.27
C LEU A 287 -10.02 11.23 6.79
N ASP A 288 -8.75 11.32 6.42
CA ASP A 288 -8.33 11.24 5.02
C ASP A 288 -8.52 9.82 4.43
N LEU A 289 -9.42 9.72 3.45
CA LEU A 289 -9.75 8.50 2.70
C LEU A 289 -9.72 8.80 1.20
N SER A 290 -9.21 7.89 0.38
CA SER A 290 -9.18 8.08 -1.08
C SER A 290 -9.84 6.92 -1.82
N MET A 291 -10.50 7.21 -2.94
CA MET A 291 -10.98 6.19 -3.87
C MET A 291 -9.95 5.98 -5.00
N LYS A 292 -9.66 4.72 -5.32
CA LYS A 292 -8.76 4.32 -6.42
C LYS A 292 -9.51 3.42 -7.40
N ILE A 293 -9.53 3.80 -8.67
CA ILE A 293 -10.24 3.09 -9.73
C ILE A 293 -9.32 2.22 -10.58
N SER A 294 -9.90 1.18 -11.17
CA SER A 294 -9.31 0.32 -12.19
C SER A 294 -10.40 -0.21 -13.13
N ASN A 295 -10.07 -0.52 -14.38
CA ASN A 295 -11.05 -1.03 -15.34
C ASN A 295 -11.34 -2.51 -15.06
N LEU A 296 -12.62 -2.90 -14.99
CA LEU A 296 -13.05 -4.30 -14.78
C LEU A 296 -12.85 -5.17 -16.01
N GLN A 297 -13.00 -4.59 -17.20
CA GLN A 297 -12.77 -5.27 -18.47
C GLN A 297 -11.49 -4.74 -19.09
N SER A 298 -10.37 -5.40 -18.81
CA SER A 298 -9.18 -5.22 -19.65
C SER A 298 -9.55 -5.65 -21.08
N PRO A 299 -9.27 -4.87 -22.13
CA PRO A 299 -9.49 -5.31 -23.51
C PRO A 299 -8.49 -6.41 -23.93
N ILE A 300 -7.45 -6.65 -23.11
CA ILE A 300 -6.35 -7.57 -23.42
C ILE A 300 -6.82 -8.99 -23.72
N PRO A 301 -7.72 -9.65 -22.96
CA PRO A 301 -8.19 -10.99 -23.29
C PRO A 301 -8.88 -11.07 -24.66
N ALA A 302 -9.71 -10.09 -25.00
CA ALA A 302 -10.39 -10.04 -26.30
C ALA A 302 -9.40 -9.85 -27.45
N LEU A 303 -8.45 -8.91 -27.30
CA LEU A 303 -7.40 -8.65 -28.28
C LEU A 303 -6.46 -9.86 -28.46
N LYS A 304 -6.11 -10.52 -27.36
CA LYS A 304 -5.28 -11.74 -27.36
C LYS A 304 -6.00 -12.88 -28.08
N SER A 305 -7.31 -13.05 -27.83
CA SER A 305 -8.16 -14.02 -28.55
C SER A 305 -8.22 -13.72 -30.05
N GLN A 306 -8.36 -12.44 -30.44
CA GLN A 306 -8.38 -12.03 -31.84
C GLN A 306 -7.06 -12.32 -32.58
N LEU A 307 -5.93 -12.16 -31.91
CA LEU A 307 -4.60 -12.40 -32.48
C LEU A 307 -4.23 -13.90 -32.49
N GLY A 308 -4.83 -14.71 -31.61
CA GLY A 308 -4.66 -16.16 -31.55
C GLY A 308 -3.19 -16.57 -31.47
N ASP A 309 -2.85 -17.68 -32.15
CA ASP A 309 -1.51 -18.27 -32.14
C ASP A 309 -0.42 -17.39 -32.78
N SER A 310 -0.81 -16.30 -33.45
CA SER A 310 0.15 -15.35 -34.02
C SER A 310 0.82 -14.46 -32.96
N LEU A 311 0.37 -14.49 -31.71
CA LEU A 311 0.86 -13.69 -30.60
C LEU A 311 1.35 -14.57 -29.44
N VAL A 312 2.50 -14.21 -28.88
CA VAL A 312 2.95 -14.67 -27.56
C VAL A 312 3.31 -13.47 -26.69
N ILE A 313 2.88 -13.49 -25.43
CA ILE A 313 3.21 -12.50 -24.41
C ILE A 313 4.15 -13.12 -23.37
N LEU A 314 5.34 -12.55 -23.23
CA LEU A 314 6.36 -12.96 -22.26
C LEU A 314 6.36 -12.01 -21.07
N GLY A 315 6.18 -12.51 -19.85
CA GLY A 315 6.13 -11.69 -18.63
C GLY A 315 7.24 -12.00 -17.64
N HIS A 316 8.05 -11.00 -17.28
CA HIS A 316 9.03 -11.16 -16.22
C HIS A 316 8.36 -11.22 -14.83
N HIS A 317 8.92 -12.00 -13.89
CA HIS A 317 8.37 -12.17 -12.53
C HIS A 317 8.16 -10.87 -11.73
N TYR A 318 8.87 -9.79 -12.10
CA TYR A 318 8.75 -8.47 -11.47
C TYR A 318 7.61 -7.61 -12.03
N GLN A 319 6.87 -8.10 -13.03
CA GLN A 319 5.72 -7.38 -13.56
C GLN A 319 4.61 -7.26 -12.51
N LYS A 320 3.79 -6.21 -12.63
CA LYS A 320 2.57 -6.05 -11.84
C LYS A 320 1.54 -7.12 -12.22
N ASP A 321 0.66 -7.48 -11.28
CA ASP A 321 -0.34 -8.52 -11.54
C ASP A 321 -1.35 -8.14 -12.63
N GLY A 322 -1.65 -6.84 -12.75
CA GLY A 322 -2.41 -6.28 -13.87
C GLY A 322 -1.81 -6.57 -15.26
N VAL A 323 -0.52 -6.90 -15.35
CA VAL A 323 0.17 -7.21 -16.63
C VAL A 323 0.50 -8.71 -16.70
N ILE A 324 1.13 -9.26 -15.66
CA ILE A 324 1.65 -10.64 -15.68
C ILE A 324 0.55 -11.69 -15.83
N GLN A 325 -0.69 -11.36 -15.43
CA GLN A 325 -1.85 -12.24 -15.61
C GLN A 325 -2.13 -12.55 -17.08
N PHE A 326 -1.72 -11.66 -18.00
CA PHE A 326 -1.93 -11.82 -19.43
C PHE A 326 -0.75 -12.51 -20.15
N ALA A 327 0.35 -12.81 -19.45
CA ALA A 327 1.51 -13.46 -20.04
C ALA A 327 1.21 -14.95 -20.33
N ASP A 328 1.61 -15.42 -21.52
CA ASP A 328 1.61 -16.84 -21.90
C ASP A 328 2.72 -17.59 -21.18
N PHE A 329 3.89 -16.95 -21.05
CA PHE A 329 5.02 -17.47 -20.31
C PHE A 329 5.47 -16.48 -19.24
N ARG A 330 5.59 -16.97 -18.01
CA ARG A 330 6.18 -16.26 -16.88
C ARG A 330 7.57 -16.80 -16.60
N GLY A 331 8.56 -15.96 -16.34
CA GLY A 331 9.91 -16.43 -16.12
C GLY A 331 10.93 -15.38 -15.69
N ASP A 332 12.10 -15.85 -15.29
CA ASP A 332 13.32 -15.07 -15.25
C ASP A 332 13.86 -14.86 -16.68
N SER A 333 14.94 -14.08 -16.83
CA SER A 333 15.51 -13.80 -18.15
C SER A 333 15.96 -15.05 -18.92
N LEU A 334 16.43 -16.10 -18.23
CA LEU A 334 16.91 -17.32 -18.89
C LEU A 334 15.75 -18.15 -19.43
N LYS A 335 14.72 -18.35 -18.60
CA LYS A 335 13.51 -19.07 -18.99
C LYS A 335 12.80 -18.35 -20.14
N LEU A 336 12.62 -17.03 -20.03
CA LEU A 336 11.94 -16.27 -21.10
C LEU A 336 12.73 -16.26 -22.41
N ALA A 337 14.07 -16.22 -22.38
CA ALA A 337 14.88 -16.35 -23.58
C ALA A 337 14.70 -17.73 -24.26
N ARG A 338 14.63 -18.81 -23.46
CA ARG A 338 14.36 -20.16 -23.97
C ARG A 338 12.94 -20.32 -24.50
N ASP A 339 11.96 -19.79 -23.81
CA ASP A 339 10.55 -19.88 -24.20
C ASP A 339 10.31 -19.09 -25.50
N ALA A 340 10.89 -17.89 -25.63
CA ALA A 340 10.86 -17.10 -26.87
C ALA A 340 11.37 -17.90 -28.08
N ALA A 341 12.50 -18.62 -27.93
CA ALA A 341 13.09 -19.41 -29.00
C ALA A 341 12.26 -20.65 -29.39
N LYS A 342 11.35 -21.11 -28.52
CA LYS A 342 10.48 -22.29 -28.76
C LYS A 342 9.17 -21.94 -29.47
N CYS A 343 8.71 -20.70 -29.38
CA CYS A 343 7.42 -20.24 -29.91
C CYS A 343 7.46 -20.05 -31.44
N ARG A 344 7.56 -21.14 -32.22
CA ARG A 344 7.74 -21.07 -33.68
C ARG A 344 6.53 -20.56 -34.47
N GLU A 345 5.32 -20.70 -33.91
CA GLU A 345 4.07 -20.33 -34.58
C GLU A 345 3.73 -18.84 -34.40
N ALA A 346 4.31 -18.20 -33.38
CA ALA A 346 4.05 -16.79 -33.07
C ALA A 346 4.75 -15.87 -34.08
N LYS A 347 3.99 -14.97 -34.71
CA LYS A 347 4.53 -13.89 -35.54
C LYS A 347 4.99 -12.71 -34.69
N TYR A 348 4.30 -12.45 -33.58
CA TYR A 348 4.57 -11.33 -32.69
C TYR A 348 4.88 -11.83 -31.29
N ILE A 349 5.97 -11.32 -30.71
CA ILE A 349 6.38 -11.60 -29.34
C ILE A 349 6.33 -10.27 -28.57
N VAL A 350 5.38 -10.10 -27.67
CA VAL A 350 5.30 -8.92 -26.80
C VAL A 350 6.04 -9.22 -25.50
N PHE A 351 7.14 -8.52 -25.26
CA PHE A 351 7.97 -8.72 -24.08
C PHE A 351 7.59 -7.72 -22.98
N CYS A 352 6.82 -8.19 -22.00
CA CYS A 352 6.48 -7.46 -20.77
C CYS A 352 7.64 -7.55 -19.77
N GLY A 353 8.66 -6.73 -20.00
CA GLY A 353 9.87 -6.63 -19.20
C GLY A 353 10.61 -5.33 -19.49
N VAL A 354 11.94 -5.38 -19.41
CA VAL A 354 12.81 -4.24 -19.74
C VAL A 354 13.52 -4.43 -21.08
N HIS A 355 14.00 -3.33 -21.66
CA HIS A 355 14.44 -3.23 -23.05
C HIS A 355 15.51 -4.26 -23.44
N PHE A 356 16.54 -4.48 -22.62
CA PHE A 356 17.60 -5.45 -22.93
C PHE A 356 17.08 -6.91 -23.01
N MET A 357 16.01 -7.22 -22.27
CA MET A 357 15.40 -8.56 -22.33
C MET A 357 14.67 -8.74 -23.65
N ALA A 358 13.95 -7.70 -24.09
CA ALA A 358 13.31 -7.68 -25.40
C ALA A 358 14.34 -7.73 -26.54
N GLU A 359 15.49 -7.07 -26.40
CA GLU A 359 16.59 -7.19 -27.37
C GLU A 359 17.18 -8.61 -27.41
N THR A 360 17.33 -9.24 -26.25
CA THR A 360 17.80 -10.64 -26.16
C THR A 360 16.81 -11.58 -26.86
N ALA A 361 15.51 -11.37 -26.65
CA ALA A 361 14.47 -12.11 -27.37
C ALA A 361 14.52 -11.82 -28.88
N ALA A 362 14.82 -10.58 -29.30
CA ALA A 362 14.93 -10.22 -30.71
C ALA A 362 16.14 -10.88 -31.40
N ILE A 363 17.26 -11.07 -30.69
CA ILE A 363 18.43 -11.80 -31.21
C ILE A 363 18.11 -13.30 -31.39
N LEU A 364 17.33 -13.88 -30.46
CA LEU A 364 16.96 -15.30 -30.49
C LEU A 364 15.71 -15.59 -31.35
N ALA A 365 15.06 -14.54 -31.86
CA ALA A 365 13.85 -14.65 -32.67
C ALA A 365 14.14 -15.29 -34.02
N GLN A 366 13.22 -16.15 -34.49
CA GLN A 366 13.31 -16.78 -35.80
C GLN A 366 12.98 -15.79 -36.93
N PRO A 367 13.43 -16.05 -38.18
CA PRO A 367 13.04 -15.24 -39.32
C PRO A 367 11.52 -15.10 -39.45
N GLY A 368 11.04 -13.86 -39.56
CA GLY A 368 9.60 -13.55 -39.66
C GLY A 368 8.91 -13.22 -38.33
N GLN A 369 9.58 -13.44 -37.19
CA GLN A 369 9.08 -13.01 -35.89
C GLN A 369 9.45 -11.55 -35.60
N THR A 370 8.54 -10.81 -34.96
CA THR A 370 8.78 -9.44 -34.52
C THR A 370 8.62 -9.33 -33.01
N VAL A 371 9.66 -8.86 -32.33
CA VAL A 371 9.62 -8.59 -30.90
C VAL A 371 9.19 -7.16 -30.64
N LEU A 372 8.31 -6.97 -29.65
CA LEU A 372 7.66 -5.72 -29.30
C LEU A 372 7.79 -5.48 -27.80
N ILE A 373 7.81 -4.21 -27.40
CA ILE A 373 7.81 -3.82 -25.98
C ILE A 373 6.71 -2.80 -25.71
N PRO A 374 5.88 -2.97 -24.66
CA PRO A 374 4.82 -2.00 -24.33
C PRO A 374 5.33 -0.58 -24.10
N ASP A 375 6.55 -0.45 -23.56
CA ASP A 375 7.20 0.84 -23.34
C ASP A 375 8.69 0.78 -23.69
N ARG A 376 9.15 1.66 -24.59
CA ARG A 376 10.56 1.73 -25.00
C ARG A 376 11.46 2.34 -23.93
N GLU A 377 10.90 3.11 -23.00
CA GLU A 377 11.62 3.72 -21.88
C GLU A 377 11.82 2.75 -20.70
N ALA A 378 11.27 1.53 -20.77
CA ALA A 378 11.48 0.48 -19.79
C ALA A 378 12.92 -0.06 -19.83
N GLY A 379 13.91 0.77 -19.50
CA GLY A 379 15.32 0.42 -19.44
C GLY A 379 15.72 -0.28 -18.15
N CYS A 380 17.02 -0.41 -17.92
CA CYS A 380 17.58 -0.91 -16.66
C CYS A 380 18.76 -0.04 -16.25
N PRO A 381 18.69 0.67 -15.11
CA PRO A 381 19.78 1.53 -14.65
C PRO A 381 21.10 0.77 -14.51
N LEU A 382 21.08 -0.47 -14.00
CA LEU A 382 22.26 -1.33 -13.90
C LEU A 382 22.89 -1.62 -15.28
N ALA A 383 22.07 -1.90 -16.29
CA ALA A 383 22.56 -2.15 -17.65
C ALA A 383 23.25 -0.92 -18.26
N ALA A 384 22.84 0.29 -17.84
CA ALA A 384 23.44 1.54 -18.27
C ALA A 384 24.71 1.92 -17.47
N MET A 385 25.08 1.16 -16.43
CA MET A 385 26.32 1.40 -15.67
C MET A 385 27.58 0.84 -16.37
N ALA A 386 27.42 0.12 -17.48
CA ALA A 386 28.50 -0.27 -18.38
C ALA A 386 28.08 -0.01 -19.83
N ASP A 387 28.94 0.63 -20.59
CA ASP A 387 28.80 0.79 -22.03
C ASP A 387 30.01 0.17 -22.76
N LEU A 388 29.90 0.06 -24.09
CA LEU A 388 30.91 -0.59 -24.91
C LEU A 388 32.26 0.15 -24.87
N GLU A 389 32.25 1.48 -24.90
CA GLU A 389 33.46 2.29 -24.94
C GLU A 389 34.28 2.11 -23.66
N ASP A 390 33.59 2.12 -22.51
CA ASP A 390 34.20 1.89 -21.21
C ASP A 390 34.76 0.47 -21.08
N VAL A 391 34.05 -0.53 -21.59
CA VAL A 391 34.49 -1.93 -21.54
C VAL A 391 35.67 -2.18 -22.49
N GLU A 392 35.66 -1.62 -23.70
CA GLU A 392 36.78 -1.71 -24.63
C GLU A 392 38.02 -0.99 -24.09
N ARG A 393 37.84 0.16 -23.44
CA ARG A 393 38.92 0.87 -22.75
C ARG A 393 39.46 0.07 -21.57
N ALA A 394 38.61 -0.63 -20.83
CA ALA A 394 39.05 -1.53 -19.77
C ALA A 394 39.84 -2.72 -20.32
N TRP A 395 39.36 -3.31 -21.42
CA TRP A 395 40.02 -4.41 -22.12
C TRP A 395 41.41 -4.02 -22.62
N ALA A 396 41.53 -2.85 -23.25
CA ALA A 396 42.82 -2.31 -23.71
C ALA A 396 43.81 -2.12 -22.56
N GLN A 397 43.38 -1.50 -21.45
CA GLN A 397 44.23 -1.30 -20.27
C GLN A 397 44.65 -2.61 -19.61
N LEU A 398 43.79 -3.63 -19.60
CA LEU A 398 44.18 -4.97 -19.14
C LEU A 398 45.24 -5.58 -20.06
N GLY A 399 45.13 -5.36 -21.37
CA GLY A 399 46.11 -5.79 -22.37
C GLY A 399 47.50 -5.15 -22.24
N GLU A 400 47.62 -4.01 -21.56
CA GLU A 400 48.92 -3.40 -21.25
C GLU A 400 49.68 -4.15 -20.14
N VAL A 401 48.98 -4.97 -19.35
CA VAL A 401 49.53 -5.62 -18.14
C VAL A 401 49.48 -7.16 -18.23
N LEU A 402 48.55 -7.69 -19.02
CA LEU A 402 48.24 -9.12 -19.17
C LEU A 402 48.15 -9.48 -20.66
N ASP A 403 48.30 -10.75 -21.01
CA ASP A 403 47.88 -11.25 -22.32
C ASP A 403 46.34 -11.41 -22.33
N VAL A 404 45.63 -10.28 -22.46
CA VAL A 404 44.19 -10.20 -22.14
C VAL A 404 43.32 -11.23 -22.90
N GLU A 405 43.69 -11.58 -24.14
CA GLU A 405 42.92 -12.54 -24.96
C GLU A 405 43.09 -14.00 -24.50
N SER A 406 44.19 -14.33 -23.82
CA SER A 406 44.43 -15.67 -23.27
C SER A 406 44.17 -15.74 -21.76
N ASP A 407 44.35 -14.63 -21.04
CA ASP A 407 44.30 -14.58 -19.58
C ASP A 407 42.93 -14.19 -19.00
N VAL A 408 42.12 -13.41 -19.73
CA VAL A 408 40.90 -12.80 -19.18
C VAL A 408 39.68 -13.27 -19.97
N MET A 409 38.67 -13.80 -19.28
CA MET A 409 37.37 -14.16 -19.88
C MET A 409 36.33 -13.06 -19.60
N PRO A 410 35.73 -12.43 -20.61
CA PRO A 410 34.66 -11.45 -20.38
C PRO A 410 33.32 -12.17 -20.20
N ILE A 411 32.65 -11.90 -19.08
CA ILE A 411 31.29 -12.36 -18.81
C ILE A 411 30.40 -11.15 -18.60
N THR A 412 29.36 -11.03 -19.42
CA THR A 412 28.33 -10.02 -19.19
C THR A 412 27.08 -10.66 -18.59
N TYR A 413 26.54 -10.06 -17.54
CA TYR A 413 25.20 -10.36 -17.08
C TYR A 413 24.18 -9.93 -18.15
N VAL A 414 23.06 -10.64 -18.27
CA VAL A 414 22.01 -10.39 -19.27
C VAL A 414 21.48 -8.96 -19.18
N ASN A 415 21.50 -8.35 -17.99
CA ASN A 415 21.21 -6.95 -17.71
C ASN A 415 22.33 -6.04 -18.23
N SER A 416 22.48 -5.99 -19.55
CA SER A 416 23.52 -5.26 -20.29
C SER A 416 23.01 -4.90 -21.69
N ALA A 417 23.61 -3.90 -22.33
CA ALA A 417 23.33 -3.61 -23.73
C ALA A 417 23.71 -4.78 -24.66
N THR A 418 23.07 -4.88 -25.83
CA THR A 418 23.42 -5.88 -26.86
C THR A 418 24.86 -5.76 -27.36
N ALA A 419 25.38 -4.53 -27.45
CA ALA A 419 26.77 -4.27 -27.80
C ALA A 419 27.77 -4.97 -26.87
N LEU A 420 27.45 -5.06 -25.58
CA LEU A 420 28.27 -5.75 -24.58
C LEU A 420 28.19 -7.27 -24.70
N LYS A 421 27.02 -7.81 -25.09
CA LYS A 421 26.88 -9.23 -25.44
C LYS A 421 27.72 -9.57 -26.66
N ALA A 422 27.71 -8.70 -27.68
CA ALA A 422 28.54 -8.83 -28.87
C ALA A 422 30.04 -8.77 -28.55
N PHE A 423 30.45 -7.86 -27.67
CA PHE A 423 31.82 -7.80 -27.16
C PHE A 423 32.24 -9.14 -26.52
N CYS A 424 31.43 -9.69 -25.61
CA CYS A 424 31.69 -11.02 -25.05
C CYS A 424 31.81 -12.10 -26.15
N GLY A 425 30.93 -12.08 -27.15
CA GLY A 425 30.96 -13.03 -28.27
C GLY A 425 32.29 -13.01 -29.03
N ARG A 426 32.76 -11.80 -29.38
CA ARG A 426 34.04 -11.59 -30.10
C ARG A 426 35.26 -12.02 -29.31
N HIS A 427 35.27 -11.77 -28.00
CA HIS A 427 36.41 -12.05 -27.13
C HIS A 427 36.37 -13.45 -26.47
N GLY A 428 35.54 -14.36 -26.99
CA GLY A 428 35.46 -15.76 -26.50
C GLY A 428 34.64 -15.95 -25.23
N GLY A 429 34.00 -14.90 -24.73
CA GLY A 429 33.17 -14.86 -23.54
C GLY A 429 31.72 -15.33 -23.74
N LEU A 430 30.90 -15.09 -22.72
CA LEU A 430 29.49 -15.50 -22.69
C LEU A 430 28.61 -14.52 -21.92
N VAL A 431 27.30 -14.68 -22.09
CA VAL A 431 26.29 -14.03 -21.24
C VAL A 431 25.98 -14.93 -20.04
N CYS A 432 25.59 -14.35 -18.90
CA CYS A 432 25.02 -15.10 -17.79
C CYS A 432 23.72 -14.46 -17.28
N THR A 433 22.99 -15.18 -16.43
CA THR A 433 21.87 -14.70 -15.62
C THR A 433 22.13 -15.00 -14.15
N SER A 434 21.27 -14.52 -13.23
CA SER A 434 21.37 -14.91 -11.82
C SER A 434 21.12 -16.40 -11.58
N SER A 435 20.47 -17.09 -12.53
CA SER A 435 20.18 -18.53 -12.46
C SER A 435 21.36 -19.42 -12.86
N ASN A 436 22.30 -18.93 -13.69
CA ASN A 436 23.43 -19.73 -14.20
C ASN A 436 24.80 -19.09 -13.94
N ALA A 437 24.90 -17.99 -13.19
CA ALA A 437 26.15 -17.26 -12.97
C ALA A 437 27.28 -18.16 -12.45
N GLN A 438 26.97 -19.13 -11.58
CA GLN A 438 27.96 -20.08 -11.07
C GLN A 438 28.50 -20.97 -12.19
N ALA A 439 27.62 -21.54 -13.03
CA ALA A 439 28.01 -22.36 -14.17
C ALA A 439 28.84 -21.55 -15.18
N ALA A 440 28.45 -20.30 -15.44
CA ALA A 440 29.19 -19.40 -16.32
C ALA A 440 30.60 -19.08 -15.78
N LEU A 441 30.74 -18.79 -14.48
CA LEU A 441 32.04 -18.55 -13.85
C LEU A 441 32.92 -19.81 -13.84
N THR A 442 32.35 -20.99 -13.56
CA THR A 442 33.08 -22.26 -13.66
C THR A 442 33.60 -22.47 -15.08
N TRP A 443 32.73 -22.37 -16.08
CA TRP A 443 33.09 -22.53 -17.49
C TRP A 443 34.21 -21.58 -17.91
N ALA A 444 34.16 -20.33 -17.45
CA ALA A 444 35.15 -19.30 -17.76
C ALA A 444 36.51 -19.59 -17.11
N LEU A 445 36.52 -19.91 -15.81
CA LEU A 445 37.75 -20.13 -15.04
C LEU A 445 38.47 -21.45 -15.39
N GLU A 446 37.77 -22.42 -15.96
CA GLU A 446 38.38 -23.62 -16.55
C GLU A 446 39.17 -23.32 -17.83
N ARG A 447 38.88 -22.19 -18.50
CA ARG A 447 39.43 -21.83 -19.82
C ARG A 447 40.45 -20.72 -19.75
N ARG A 448 40.24 -19.73 -18.89
CA ARG A 448 41.15 -18.60 -18.67
C ARG A 448 41.31 -18.35 -17.17
N PRO A 449 42.51 -17.97 -16.71
CA PRO A 449 42.79 -17.81 -15.29
C PRO A 449 41.98 -16.70 -14.61
N ARG A 450 41.44 -15.73 -15.37
CA ARG A 450 40.75 -14.55 -14.84
C ARG A 450 39.42 -14.29 -15.54
N VAL A 451 38.53 -13.59 -14.86
CA VAL A 451 37.23 -13.15 -15.40
C VAL A 451 37.07 -11.65 -15.26
N LEU A 452 36.62 -10.98 -16.32
CA LEU A 452 36.03 -9.63 -16.25
C LEU A 452 34.51 -9.77 -16.24
N PHE A 453 33.88 -9.49 -15.11
CA PHE A 453 32.44 -9.67 -14.87
C PHE A 453 31.73 -8.32 -14.79
N PHE A 454 30.71 -8.10 -15.61
CA PHE A 454 29.99 -6.82 -15.70
C PHE A 454 28.49 -6.98 -16.01
N PRO A 455 27.64 -5.97 -15.72
CA PRO A 455 27.94 -4.77 -14.94
C PRO A 455 27.78 -4.95 -13.43
N ASP A 456 27.15 -6.03 -12.95
CA ASP A 456 26.78 -6.14 -11.54
C ASP A 456 27.90 -6.72 -10.66
N GLN A 457 28.44 -5.89 -9.77
CA GLN A 457 29.51 -6.31 -8.86
C GLN A 457 29.04 -7.37 -7.86
N HIS A 458 27.77 -7.32 -7.44
CA HIS A 458 27.26 -8.14 -6.34
C HIS A 458 26.95 -9.55 -6.83
N LEU A 459 26.30 -9.67 -7.98
CA LEU A 459 26.10 -10.97 -8.61
C LEU A 459 27.43 -11.69 -8.83
N GLY A 460 28.42 -10.99 -9.40
CA GLY A 460 29.76 -11.55 -9.61
C GLY A 460 30.44 -11.93 -8.29
N ARG A 461 30.49 -11.01 -7.32
CA ARG A 461 31.15 -11.20 -6.01
C ARG A 461 30.52 -12.33 -5.21
N ASN A 462 29.20 -12.29 -5.03
CA ASN A 462 28.47 -13.26 -4.22
C ASN A 462 28.54 -14.66 -4.83
N THR A 463 28.57 -14.76 -6.17
CA THR A 463 28.74 -16.04 -6.86
C THR A 463 30.17 -16.56 -6.70
N ALA A 464 31.19 -15.74 -6.99
CA ALA A 464 32.59 -16.13 -6.86
C ALA A 464 32.96 -16.51 -5.41
N LYS A 465 32.43 -15.78 -4.41
CA LYS A 465 32.64 -16.07 -2.99
C LYS A 465 32.06 -17.43 -2.59
N ARG A 466 30.85 -17.77 -3.05
CA ARG A 466 30.23 -19.09 -2.83
C ARG A 466 31.01 -20.22 -3.50
N MET A 467 31.73 -19.94 -4.58
CA MET A 467 32.65 -20.87 -5.23
C MET A 467 34.00 -21.01 -4.50
N GLY A 468 34.20 -20.32 -3.37
CA GLY A 468 35.42 -20.39 -2.57
C GLY A 468 36.56 -19.49 -3.07
N ILE A 469 36.29 -18.56 -3.99
CA ILE A 469 37.31 -17.60 -4.44
C ILE A 469 37.50 -16.55 -3.32
N PRO A 470 38.74 -16.28 -2.86
CA PRO A 470 39.00 -15.30 -1.80
C PRO A 470 38.67 -13.86 -2.24
N LEU A 471 38.17 -13.04 -1.31
CA LEU A 471 37.89 -11.62 -1.57
C LEU A 471 39.14 -10.84 -2.01
N ALA A 472 40.33 -11.23 -1.53
CA ALA A 472 41.59 -10.62 -1.92
C ALA A 472 41.95 -10.82 -3.41
N GLU A 473 41.32 -11.79 -4.07
CA GLU A 473 41.50 -12.08 -5.51
C GLU A 473 40.38 -11.46 -6.36
N MET A 474 39.46 -10.70 -5.75
CA MET A 474 38.36 -10.01 -6.41
C MET A 474 38.60 -8.50 -6.39
N LEU A 475 38.86 -7.89 -7.54
CA LEU A 475 39.08 -6.45 -7.65
C LEU A 475 37.85 -5.75 -8.23
N LEU A 476 37.44 -4.65 -7.60
CA LEU A 476 36.35 -3.81 -8.09
C LEU A 476 36.86 -2.81 -9.13
N TRP A 477 36.54 -3.03 -10.40
CA TRP A 477 36.92 -2.18 -11.52
C TRP A 477 36.06 -0.92 -11.60
N ASN A 478 36.69 0.25 -11.44
CA ASN A 478 36.06 1.54 -11.67
C ASN A 478 36.44 2.10 -13.05
N PRO A 479 35.52 2.17 -14.03
CA PRO A 479 35.83 2.59 -15.40
C PRO A 479 36.32 4.04 -15.54
N SER A 480 36.07 4.88 -14.53
CA SER A 480 36.52 6.28 -14.51
C SER A 480 37.94 6.46 -13.98
N ARG A 481 38.65 5.37 -13.64
CA ARG A 481 40.02 5.42 -13.14
C ARG A 481 40.96 4.61 -14.05
N PRO A 482 42.21 5.06 -14.25
CA PRO A 482 43.24 4.25 -14.90
C PRO A 482 43.39 2.89 -14.19
N PHE A 483 43.51 1.82 -14.98
CA PHE A 483 43.64 0.44 -14.51
C PHE A 483 42.53 0.03 -13.51
N GLY A 484 41.33 0.60 -13.66
CA GLY A 484 40.20 0.34 -12.76
C GLY A 484 40.38 0.93 -11.36
N GLY A 485 41.43 1.72 -11.12
CA GLY A 485 41.83 2.22 -9.80
C GLY A 485 42.78 1.30 -9.03
N HIS A 486 43.41 0.34 -9.70
CA HIS A 486 44.30 -0.64 -9.07
C HIS A 486 45.74 -0.54 -9.60
N GLU A 487 46.69 -0.99 -8.79
CA GLU A 487 48.07 -1.16 -9.24
C GLU A 487 48.20 -2.37 -10.16
N THR A 488 49.13 -2.31 -11.12
CA THR A 488 49.35 -3.38 -12.10
C THR A 488 49.71 -4.73 -11.45
N ALA A 489 50.46 -4.72 -10.35
CA ALA A 489 50.78 -5.90 -9.57
C ALA A 489 49.55 -6.57 -8.93
N ALA A 490 48.51 -5.80 -8.59
CA ALA A 490 47.25 -6.33 -8.09
C ALA A 490 46.46 -7.00 -9.22
N LEU A 491 46.43 -6.38 -10.41
CA LEU A 491 45.75 -6.94 -11.59
C LEU A 491 46.31 -8.33 -11.98
N GLN A 492 47.63 -8.52 -11.85
CA GLN A 492 48.27 -9.82 -12.11
C GLN A 492 47.83 -10.92 -11.15
N LYS A 493 47.46 -10.57 -9.92
CA LYS A 493 47.02 -11.52 -8.88
C LYS A 493 45.51 -11.74 -8.85
N ALA A 494 44.74 -10.85 -9.47
CA ALA A 494 43.29 -10.93 -9.48
C ALA A 494 42.81 -12.15 -10.28
N ARG A 495 41.79 -12.83 -9.76
CA ARG A 495 41.04 -13.86 -10.49
C ARG A 495 39.72 -13.32 -11.02
N ILE A 496 39.09 -12.39 -10.31
CA ILE A 496 37.81 -11.79 -10.72
C ILE A 496 37.95 -10.27 -10.72
N LEU A 497 37.65 -9.65 -11.85
CA LEU A 497 37.53 -8.20 -12.02
C LEU A 497 36.03 -7.89 -12.10
N LEU A 498 35.49 -7.24 -11.07
CA LEU A 498 34.07 -6.94 -10.93
C LEU A 498 33.81 -5.51 -11.36
N TRP A 499 32.92 -5.29 -12.32
CA TRP A 499 32.52 -3.95 -12.72
C TRP A 499 31.76 -3.24 -11.60
N ARG A 500 32.03 -1.94 -11.38
CA ARG A 500 31.38 -1.12 -10.35
C ARG A 500 29.93 -0.72 -10.70
N GLY A 501 29.09 -1.69 -11.06
CA GLY A 501 27.64 -1.51 -11.19
C GLY A 501 26.86 -2.27 -10.11
N PHE A 502 25.60 -1.88 -9.90
CA PHE A 502 24.70 -2.49 -8.92
C PHE A 502 23.24 -2.24 -9.27
N CYS A 503 22.35 -3.13 -8.84
CA CYS A 503 20.91 -2.92 -8.95
C CYS A 503 20.35 -2.07 -7.80
N SER A 504 19.78 -0.90 -8.12
CA SER A 504 19.20 0.01 -7.12
C SER A 504 18.06 -0.62 -6.30
N THR A 505 17.32 -1.58 -6.87
CA THR A 505 16.24 -2.29 -6.18
C THR A 505 16.80 -3.18 -5.06
N HIS A 506 17.89 -3.90 -5.33
CA HIS A 506 18.48 -4.84 -4.36
C HIS A 506 19.42 -4.17 -3.36
N GLN A 507 19.93 -2.97 -3.65
CA GLN A 507 20.68 -2.16 -2.67
C GLN A 507 19.79 -1.59 -1.55
N ARG A 508 18.46 -1.69 -1.65
CA ARG A 508 17.54 -1.26 -0.58
C ARG A 508 17.49 -2.24 0.60
N PHE A 509 17.94 -3.48 0.41
CA PHE A 509 18.01 -4.44 1.52
C PHE A 509 19.29 -4.20 2.30
N LEU A 510 19.17 -4.05 3.62
CA LEU A 510 20.29 -3.80 4.53
C LEU A 510 20.45 -4.94 5.54
N PRO A 511 21.65 -5.17 6.12
CA PRO A 511 21.88 -6.16 7.16
C PRO A 511 20.90 -6.07 8.34
N GLU A 512 20.52 -4.85 8.72
CA GLU A 512 19.60 -4.57 9.82
C GLU A 512 18.21 -5.15 9.55
N HIS A 513 17.78 -5.22 8.28
CA HIS A 513 16.50 -5.83 7.93
C HIS A 513 16.49 -7.33 8.21
N VAL A 514 17.60 -8.03 7.95
CA VAL A 514 17.74 -9.46 8.24
C VAL A 514 17.69 -9.69 9.75
N MET A 515 18.41 -8.86 10.51
CA MET A 515 18.45 -8.95 11.97
C MET A 515 17.07 -8.67 12.59
N ALA A 516 16.39 -7.61 12.14
CA ALA A 516 15.08 -7.23 12.64
C ALA A 516 14.02 -8.32 12.43
N TRP A 517 14.02 -9.00 11.27
CA TRP A 517 13.09 -10.11 11.05
C TRP A 517 13.39 -11.33 11.91
N ARG A 518 14.67 -11.66 12.13
CA ARG A 518 15.05 -12.77 13.01
C ARG A 518 14.68 -12.51 14.47
N GLU A 519 14.73 -11.26 14.91
CA GLU A 519 14.26 -10.85 16.25
C GLU A 519 12.74 -10.89 16.35
N ARG A 520 12.04 -10.33 15.35
CA ARG A 520 10.58 -10.22 15.33
C ARG A 520 9.87 -11.57 15.19
N GLU A 521 10.39 -12.47 14.37
CA GLU A 521 9.73 -13.71 14.00
C GLU A 521 10.69 -14.91 14.14
N PRO A 522 10.76 -15.54 15.33
CA PRO A 522 11.61 -16.70 15.55
C PRO A 522 11.30 -17.84 14.57
N GLY A 523 12.37 -18.36 13.93
CA GLY A 523 12.27 -19.43 12.94
C GLY A 523 11.94 -18.96 11.52
N ILE A 524 11.87 -17.64 11.26
CA ILE A 524 11.77 -17.12 9.89
C ILE A 524 13.04 -17.43 9.10
N ARG A 525 12.87 -17.85 7.85
CA ARG A 525 13.94 -18.09 6.89
C ARG A 525 14.08 -16.89 5.98
N VAL A 526 15.31 -16.51 5.68
CA VAL A 526 15.65 -15.33 4.87
C VAL A 526 16.25 -15.79 3.55
N ILE A 527 15.60 -15.41 2.44
CA ILE A 527 16.08 -15.71 1.10
C ILE A 527 16.19 -14.44 0.27
N VAL A 528 17.33 -14.22 -0.38
CA VAL A 528 17.60 -12.96 -1.11
C VAL A 528 18.04 -13.20 -2.55
N HIS A 529 17.89 -12.19 -3.39
CA HIS A 529 18.46 -12.21 -4.73
C HIS A 529 19.99 -11.96 -4.67
N PRO A 530 20.82 -12.62 -5.51
CA PRO A 530 22.28 -12.46 -5.47
C PRO A 530 22.80 -11.07 -5.89
N GLU A 531 21.94 -10.17 -6.37
CA GLU A 531 22.26 -8.75 -6.60
C GLU A 531 22.27 -7.91 -5.30
N CYS A 532 21.84 -8.49 -4.17
CA CYS A 532 21.96 -7.82 -2.86
C CYS A 532 23.43 -7.65 -2.46
N MET A 533 23.71 -6.67 -1.61
CA MET A 533 25.05 -6.49 -1.06
C MET A 533 25.55 -7.76 -0.34
N MET A 534 26.87 -7.94 -0.30
CA MET A 534 27.48 -9.18 0.20
C MET A 534 27.11 -9.42 1.66
N GLU A 535 27.06 -8.35 2.45
CA GLU A 535 26.72 -8.33 3.86
C GLU A 535 25.30 -8.87 4.11
N VAL A 536 24.36 -8.58 3.21
CA VAL A 536 22.99 -9.12 3.26
C VAL A 536 22.94 -10.56 2.80
N ALA A 537 23.65 -10.88 1.71
CA ALA A 537 23.71 -12.25 1.20
C ALA A 537 24.37 -13.22 2.18
N ASP A 538 25.36 -12.76 2.96
CA ASP A 538 26.05 -13.53 4.00
C ASP A 538 25.16 -13.79 5.22
N LEU A 539 24.25 -12.88 5.54
CA LEU A 539 23.32 -13.03 6.66
C LEU A 539 22.08 -13.85 6.30
N ALA A 540 21.70 -13.87 5.02
CA ALA A 540 20.58 -14.65 4.51
C ALA A 540 20.85 -16.17 4.61
N ASP A 541 19.79 -16.96 4.76
CA ASP A 541 19.90 -18.42 4.79
C ASP A 541 20.12 -18.99 3.37
N GLU A 542 19.55 -18.33 2.36
CA GLU A 542 19.68 -18.71 0.95
C GLU A 542 19.80 -17.48 0.04
N ALA A 543 20.49 -17.62 -1.09
CA ALA A 543 20.57 -16.58 -2.11
C ALA A 543 20.43 -17.18 -3.52
N GLY A 544 19.47 -16.71 -4.30
CA GLY A 544 19.18 -17.26 -5.63
C GLY A 544 18.37 -16.34 -6.54
N SER A 545 18.29 -16.70 -7.81
CA SER A 545 17.47 -15.99 -8.80
C SER A 545 15.99 -15.96 -8.41
N THR A 546 15.19 -15.17 -9.12
CA THR A 546 13.73 -15.20 -8.93
C THR A 546 13.14 -16.60 -9.11
N ALA A 547 13.62 -17.37 -10.08
CA ALA A 547 13.18 -18.75 -10.30
C ALA A 547 13.56 -19.67 -9.13
N TYR A 548 14.76 -19.48 -8.55
CA TYR A 548 15.16 -20.20 -7.35
C TYR A 548 14.26 -19.85 -6.16
N ILE A 549 14.01 -18.56 -5.92
CA ILE A 549 13.15 -18.09 -4.83
C ILE A 549 11.74 -18.69 -4.94
N ILE A 550 11.12 -18.60 -6.11
CA ILE A 550 9.78 -19.17 -6.37
C ILE A 550 9.76 -20.65 -6.04
N ARG A 551 10.71 -21.42 -6.61
CA ARG A 551 10.79 -22.86 -6.37
C ARG A 551 10.94 -23.19 -4.88
N ARG A 552 11.74 -22.43 -4.13
CA ARG A 552 11.92 -22.66 -2.69
C ARG A 552 10.66 -22.40 -1.87
N VAL A 553 9.86 -21.41 -2.27
CA VAL A 553 8.54 -21.16 -1.66
C VAL A 553 7.56 -22.27 -2.02
N GLU A 554 7.48 -22.67 -3.29
CA GLU A 554 6.59 -23.75 -3.77
C GLU A 554 6.93 -25.12 -3.14
N GLU A 555 8.22 -25.42 -2.92
CA GLU A 555 8.69 -26.65 -2.27
C GLU A 555 8.54 -26.63 -0.73
N SER A 556 8.19 -25.49 -0.14
CA SER A 556 8.06 -25.35 1.31
C SER A 556 6.78 -25.98 1.84
N SER A 557 6.85 -26.54 3.05
CA SER A 557 5.67 -27.08 3.72
C SER A 557 4.73 -25.96 4.20
N PRO A 558 3.41 -26.22 4.33
CA PRO A 558 2.48 -25.29 4.97
C PRO A 558 2.99 -24.82 6.34
N GLY A 559 2.82 -23.54 6.64
CA GLY A 559 3.33 -22.89 7.84
C GLY A 559 4.80 -22.45 7.77
N ALA A 560 5.49 -22.67 6.65
CA ALA A 560 6.82 -22.09 6.43
C ALA A 560 6.79 -20.56 6.53
N LYS A 561 7.88 -19.99 7.06
CA LYS A 561 8.02 -18.54 7.28
C LYS A 561 9.19 -18.02 6.46
N TRP A 562 8.92 -17.07 5.57
CA TRP A 562 9.89 -16.51 4.62
C TRP A 562 9.91 -14.97 4.66
N ALA A 563 11.10 -14.41 4.89
CA ALA A 563 11.42 -13.02 4.56
C ALA A 563 12.23 -12.98 3.26
N ILE A 564 11.69 -12.34 2.22
CA ILE A 564 12.23 -12.41 0.86
C ILE A 564 12.83 -11.06 0.44
N GLY A 565 14.11 -11.04 0.11
CA GLY A 565 14.85 -9.88 -0.39
C GLY A 565 14.96 -9.85 -1.91
N THR A 566 13.88 -9.44 -2.59
CA THR A 566 13.82 -9.24 -4.05
C THR A 566 12.75 -8.20 -4.40
N GLU A 567 12.47 -7.97 -5.68
CA GLU A 567 11.46 -6.99 -6.10
C GLU A 567 10.06 -7.31 -5.54
N PHE A 568 9.36 -6.28 -5.08
CA PHE A 568 8.16 -6.41 -4.26
C PHE A 568 6.97 -7.09 -4.95
N ASN A 569 6.73 -6.89 -6.26
CA ASN A 569 5.60 -7.50 -6.95
C ASN A 569 5.70 -9.03 -6.91
N LEU A 570 6.92 -9.59 -7.00
CA LEU A 570 7.12 -11.03 -6.84
C LEU A 570 6.79 -11.50 -5.42
N VAL A 571 7.26 -10.78 -4.40
CA VAL A 571 7.02 -11.16 -3.00
C VAL A 571 5.54 -11.10 -2.66
N ASN A 572 4.84 -10.04 -3.08
CA ASN A 572 3.41 -9.87 -2.83
C ASN A 572 2.61 -10.97 -3.52
N ARG A 573 2.96 -11.31 -4.77
CA ARG A 573 2.32 -12.41 -5.48
C ARG A 573 2.52 -13.76 -4.80
N LEU A 574 3.74 -14.07 -4.37
CA LEU A 574 4.01 -15.32 -3.65
C LEU A 574 3.20 -15.40 -2.34
N LYS A 575 3.05 -14.28 -1.63
CA LYS A 575 2.19 -14.20 -0.44
C LYS A 575 0.71 -14.49 -0.76
N GLU A 576 0.21 -14.01 -1.89
CA GLU A 576 -1.18 -14.22 -2.32
C GLU A 576 -1.41 -15.65 -2.87
N GLU A 577 -0.45 -16.20 -3.60
CA GLU A 577 -0.52 -17.54 -4.20
C GLU A 577 -0.30 -18.66 -3.16
N HIS A 578 0.35 -18.35 -2.03
CA HIS A 578 0.65 -19.29 -0.93
C HIS A 578 0.13 -18.81 0.43
N PRO A 579 -1.20 -18.66 0.62
CA PRO A 579 -1.78 -18.18 1.88
C PRO A 579 -1.55 -19.15 3.06
N GLU A 580 -1.16 -20.40 2.78
CA GLU A 580 -0.77 -21.39 3.78
C GLU A 580 0.61 -21.12 4.41
N GLN A 581 1.38 -20.17 3.88
CA GLN A 581 2.71 -19.80 4.35
C GLN A 581 2.73 -18.35 4.86
N PHE A 582 3.68 -18.04 5.74
CA PHE A 582 3.95 -16.67 6.14
C PHE A 582 5.04 -16.08 5.23
N ILE A 583 4.66 -15.23 4.28
CA ILE A 583 5.59 -14.62 3.32
C ILE A 583 5.56 -13.11 3.46
N VAL A 584 6.74 -12.50 3.63
CA VAL A 584 6.91 -11.06 3.81
C VAL A 584 8.12 -10.53 3.03
N SER A 585 8.09 -9.24 2.68
CA SER A 585 9.26 -8.54 2.14
C SER A 585 10.31 -8.38 3.24
N LEU A 586 11.58 -8.61 2.88
CA LEU A 586 12.70 -8.41 3.81
C LEU A 586 12.79 -6.95 4.27
N SER A 587 12.59 -5.99 3.37
CA SER A 587 12.55 -4.57 3.70
C SER A 587 11.17 -4.16 4.21
N PRO A 588 11.08 -3.27 5.23
CA PRO A 588 9.80 -2.71 5.70
C PRO A 588 9.12 -1.85 4.63
N GLU A 589 9.91 -1.20 3.76
CA GLU A 589 9.39 -0.49 2.60
C GLU A 589 9.38 -1.39 1.36
N PRO A 590 8.33 -1.32 0.51
CA PRO A 590 8.29 -2.01 -0.77
C PRO A 590 9.46 -1.64 -1.70
N SER A 591 10.24 -2.64 -2.11
CA SER A 591 11.33 -2.46 -3.09
C SER A 591 10.83 -2.68 -4.53
N TYR A 592 10.32 -1.60 -5.14
CA TYR A 592 9.83 -1.64 -6.52
C TYR A 592 10.94 -1.39 -7.55
N CYS A 593 10.93 -2.15 -8.65
CA CYS A 593 11.69 -1.79 -9.83
C CYS A 593 10.93 -0.72 -10.64
N ARG A 594 11.42 0.53 -10.60
CA ARG A 594 10.77 1.67 -11.28
C ARG A 594 10.52 1.42 -12.77
N THR A 595 11.47 0.81 -13.47
CA THR A 595 11.37 0.61 -14.92
C THR A 595 10.54 -0.60 -15.31
N MET A 596 10.49 -1.67 -14.51
CA MET A 596 9.51 -2.75 -14.70
C MET A 596 8.09 -2.20 -14.61
N ASN A 597 7.84 -1.29 -13.67
CA ASN A 597 6.54 -0.65 -13.45
C ASN A 597 6.10 0.33 -14.54
N LEU A 598 6.96 0.64 -15.53
CA LEU A 598 6.57 1.42 -16.71
C LEU A 598 5.67 0.63 -17.66
N ILE A 599 5.74 -0.71 -17.62
CA ILE A 599 4.82 -1.58 -18.33
C ILE A 599 3.49 -1.58 -17.58
N THR A 600 2.42 -1.14 -18.26
CA THR A 600 1.06 -1.06 -17.70
C THR A 600 0.07 -1.83 -18.57
N PRO A 601 -1.11 -2.20 -18.01
CA PRO A 601 -2.17 -2.82 -18.81
C PRO A 601 -2.55 -1.97 -20.03
N ASP A 602 -2.68 -0.66 -19.88
CA ASP A 602 -3.05 0.23 -20.99
C ASP A 602 -2.00 0.24 -22.12
N LYS A 603 -0.72 0.24 -21.76
CA LYS A 603 0.37 0.20 -22.76
C LYS A 603 0.44 -1.16 -23.45
N LEU A 604 0.20 -2.24 -22.73
CA LEU A 604 0.08 -3.58 -23.31
C LEU A 604 -1.12 -3.64 -24.27
N ALA A 605 -2.31 -3.19 -23.84
CA ALA A 605 -3.50 -3.10 -24.68
C ALA A 605 -3.23 -2.33 -25.97
N ARG A 606 -2.58 -1.16 -25.89
CA ARG A 606 -2.21 -0.34 -27.06
C ARG A 606 -1.34 -1.07 -28.08
N VAL A 607 -0.40 -1.90 -27.62
CA VAL A 607 0.41 -2.73 -28.53
C VAL A 607 -0.47 -3.77 -29.21
N LEU A 608 -1.34 -4.45 -28.47
CA LEU A 608 -2.22 -5.48 -29.00
C LEU A 608 -3.29 -4.93 -29.96
N GLU A 609 -3.88 -3.77 -29.65
CA GLU A 609 -4.79 -3.03 -30.55
C GLU A 609 -4.10 -2.67 -31.87
N GLY A 610 -2.87 -2.16 -31.78
CA GLY A 610 -2.04 -1.87 -32.95
C GLY A 610 -1.89 -3.12 -33.83
N LEU A 611 -1.53 -4.26 -33.23
CA LEU A 611 -1.40 -5.53 -33.94
C LEU A 611 -2.72 -5.96 -34.59
N GLY A 612 -3.86 -5.84 -33.89
CA GLY A 612 -5.19 -6.13 -34.42
C GLY A 612 -5.55 -5.27 -35.64
N GLN A 613 -4.97 -4.07 -35.74
CA GLN A 613 -5.13 -3.14 -36.87
C GLN A 613 -4.03 -3.29 -37.94
N GLY A 614 -3.14 -4.29 -37.81
CA GLY A 614 -2.01 -4.48 -38.73
C GLY A 614 -0.86 -3.48 -38.56
N LYS A 615 -0.83 -2.73 -37.44
CA LYS A 615 0.20 -1.75 -37.10
C LYS A 615 1.15 -2.28 -36.02
N VAL A 616 2.43 -2.34 -36.35
CA VAL A 616 3.48 -2.72 -35.39
C VAL A 616 3.81 -1.53 -34.48
N VAL A 617 3.65 -1.70 -33.16
CA VAL A 617 3.91 -0.66 -32.16
C VAL A 617 5.16 -1.05 -31.35
N ASN A 618 6.13 -0.15 -31.29
CA ASN A 618 7.38 -0.34 -30.54
C ASN A 618 8.17 -1.62 -30.90
N PRO A 619 8.52 -1.84 -32.18
CA PRO A 619 9.38 -2.96 -32.54
C PRO A 619 10.76 -2.82 -31.90
N VAL A 620 11.30 -3.92 -31.43
CA VAL A 620 12.66 -4.03 -30.91
C VAL A 620 13.54 -4.67 -31.99
N THR A 621 14.57 -3.96 -32.42
CA THR A 621 15.50 -4.40 -33.46
C THR A 621 16.94 -4.27 -32.97
N VAL A 622 17.80 -5.18 -33.43
CA VAL A 622 19.24 -5.18 -33.13
C VAL A 622 20.00 -5.19 -34.46
N PRO A 623 21.07 -4.37 -34.63
CA PRO A 623 21.87 -4.38 -35.84
C PRO A 623 22.41 -5.80 -36.17
N PRO A 624 22.39 -6.25 -37.44
CA PRO A 624 22.75 -7.64 -37.78
C PRO A 624 24.15 -8.08 -37.37
N ASP A 625 25.12 -7.17 -37.45
CA ASP A 625 26.51 -7.39 -37.03
C ASP A 625 26.61 -7.59 -35.51
N VAL A 626 25.93 -6.73 -34.73
CA VAL A 626 25.83 -6.86 -33.27
C VAL A 626 25.09 -8.14 -32.88
N ALA A 627 23.99 -8.45 -33.55
CA ALA A 627 23.17 -9.63 -33.28
C ALA A 627 23.97 -10.92 -33.50
N ARG A 628 24.73 -11.04 -34.59
CA ARG A 628 25.55 -12.21 -34.90
C ARG A 628 26.56 -12.50 -33.80
N ASP A 629 27.31 -11.49 -33.35
CA ASP A 629 28.32 -11.67 -32.32
C ASP A 629 27.68 -11.92 -30.94
N ALA A 630 26.59 -11.20 -30.62
CA ALA A 630 25.86 -11.38 -29.37
C ALA A 630 25.21 -12.76 -29.26
N GLN A 631 24.74 -13.32 -30.38
CA GLN A 631 24.17 -14.65 -30.46
C GLN A 631 25.18 -15.71 -29.99
N VAL A 632 26.46 -15.60 -30.37
CA VAL A 632 27.51 -16.54 -29.92
C VAL A 632 27.61 -16.57 -28.38
N ALA A 633 27.59 -15.40 -27.74
CA ALA A 633 27.67 -15.31 -26.28
C ALA A 633 26.39 -15.83 -25.59
N LEU A 634 25.23 -15.65 -26.21
CA LEU A 634 23.93 -16.14 -25.73
C LEU A 634 23.79 -17.67 -25.92
N GLU A 635 24.30 -18.24 -27.01
CA GLU A 635 24.32 -19.68 -27.23
C GLU A 635 25.18 -20.38 -26.17
N ARG A 636 26.37 -19.84 -25.89
CA ARG A 636 27.22 -20.30 -24.78
C ARG A 636 26.49 -20.22 -23.43
N MET A 637 25.74 -19.14 -23.18
CA MET A 637 24.89 -19.02 -21.98
C MET A 637 23.90 -20.19 -21.88
N LEU A 638 23.26 -20.55 -22.98
CA LEU A 638 22.27 -21.63 -23.03
C LEU A 638 22.92 -23.00 -22.85
N GLU A 639 24.10 -23.23 -23.42
CA GLU A 639 24.90 -24.46 -23.32
C GLU A 639 25.36 -24.73 -21.88
N VAL A 640 25.92 -23.74 -21.18
CA VAL A 640 26.38 -23.90 -19.78
C VAL A 640 25.23 -24.07 -18.77
N SER A 641 23.99 -23.93 -19.24
CA SER A 641 22.79 -24.00 -18.42
C SER A 641 21.99 -25.29 -18.66
N GLN A 642 22.55 -26.25 -19.39
CA GLN A 642 21.95 -27.57 -19.65
C GLN A 642 22.16 -28.54 -18.50
#